data_AF-A0A2E4Y958-F1
#
_entry.id   AF-A0A2E4Y958-F1
#
_cell.length_a   1.000
_cell.length_b   1.000
_cell.length_c   1.000
_cell.angle_alpha   90.00
_cell.angle_beta   90.00
_cell.angle_gamma   90.00
#
_symmetry.space_group_name_H-M   'P 1'
#
loop_
_entity.id
_entity.type
_entity.pdbx_description
1 polymer ?
#
loop_
_entity_poly.entity_id
_entity_poly.type
_entity_poly.pdbx_seq_one_letter_code
_entity_poly.pdbx_strand_id
1 'polypeptide(L)'
;MKLKFLLIAVLFSASFTSYGIPNKDLSGKISEAKFMLEKLQYHFKIKSKTFRPKSCPLESKANANIADALTALKASLDKECVSKNGALFSTLNSSISDINQTYNSELEAGKRFEGHTKEDAMYVQNQARVEMVSKSLSTFGLIAQKAECEYSLRDQGVLSIMSDIIQSVSGLGLLVPNEYGFIGAAGGMAVGNILKVIDIMLKSKYNWKKEEDRNTFMSYNCSFFDIKDQMDAAGIISVKTDLHRQEVFKKTKELPKLRKLQKEIRVLITKFENKKKLLVTRPLKMKRLGLAEFQVVEAMDKAKYILQAKAMDPKTWSKNMTAAQVKGEVIQELFEIYKIILEKVPQMKPAVLGKFAHKYEMPKSMAKFKNVFNGETEEEKIIPMFMSDIRAKTIKVPHDHLGYIDKTVKTAWFDVLKESYFTHIEWIYGALKRHEFLKTYPKQSISSLVRNPKLQAEKWIRRLEIVENKFEARVRFLKNVTTGAVFKNNDDGTRIKNNILTSFKKIEDTIYGQVGESFVRYVNKYGRKDIKDFERRYRETSDFYEHKARPKGDKFEHCAEARKLQLQWGIAHSVINIGYDFIESNKDSFYKPKRRHKWFMGVIYAGKGRQRYLYEQAESANLASRMMKNKDYDYKKIKLNNRVLKTTNVGRLMLRLKADEPKMQAVQNFIDKHRCNKN
;
A
#
# COMPACT_ATOMS: atom_id res chain seq x y z
N MET A 1 -48.38 4.96 -34.28
CA MET A 1 -47.43 4.15 -33.47
C MET A 1 -46.41 4.97 -32.66
N LYS A 2 -45.89 6.10 -33.17
CA LYS A 2 -44.91 6.96 -32.47
C LYS A 2 -45.45 7.70 -31.22
N LEU A 3 -46.75 7.98 -31.15
CA LEU A 3 -47.36 8.69 -30.00
C LEU A 3 -47.55 7.80 -28.75
N LYS A 4 -47.76 6.48 -28.91
CA LYS A 4 -47.85 5.53 -27.79
C LYS A 4 -46.48 5.27 -27.13
N PHE A 5 -45.39 5.35 -27.88
CA PHE A 5 -44.03 5.24 -27.34
C PHE A 5 -43.62 6.47 -26.53
N LEU A 6 -44.05 7.67 -26.95
CA LEU A 6 -43.81 8.91 -26.21
C LEU A 6 -44.60 8.94 -24.90
N LEU A 7 -45.86 8.49 -24.89
CA LEU A 7 -46.69 8.46 -23.68
C LEU A 7 -46.17 7.45 -22.64
N ILE A 8 -45.67 6.28 -23.08
CA ILE A 8 -45.07 5.28 -22.18
C ILE A 8 -43.73 5.78 -21.63
N ALA A 9 -42.92 6.49 -22.43
CA ALA A 9 -41.67 7.10 -21.97
C ALA A 9 -41.88 8.29 -21.00
N VAL A 10 -42.94 9.06 -21.19
CA VAL A 10 -43.33 10.15 -20.27
C VAL A 10 -43.95 9.60 -18.98
N LEU A 11 -44.72 8.50 -19.04
CA LEU A 11 -45.27 7.85 -17.84
C LEU A 11 -44.19 7.07 -17.06
N PHE A 12 -43.19 6.48 -17.72
CA PHE A 12 -42.04 5.87 -17.03
C PHE A 12 -41.07 6.89 -16.43
N SER A 13 -40.92 8.07 -17.04
CA SER A 13 -40.10 9.15 -16.46
C SER A 13 -40.83 9.87 -15.32
N ALA A 14 -42.16 10.05 -15.40
CA ALA A 14 -42.98 10.62 -14.33
C ALA A 14 -43.06 9.71 -13.08
N SER A 15 -43.04 8.38 -13.26
CA SER A 15 -43.03 7.42 -12.15
C SER A 15 -41.71 7.37 -11.37
N PHE A 16 -40.60 7.84 -11.97
CA PHE A 16 -39.30 7.97 -11.31
C PHE A 16 -39.05 9.36 -10.71
N THR A 17 -39.69 10.42 -11.23
CA THR A 17 -39.61 11.76 -10.66
C THR A 17 -40.52 11.95 -9.43
N SER A 18 -41.62 11.20 -9.34
CA SER A 18 -42.52 11.22 -8.15
C SER A 18 -41.89 10.63 -6.88
N TYR A 19 -40.90 9.74 -7.01
CA TYR A 19 -40.05 9.27 -5.90
C TYR A 19 -38.71 10.01 -5.81
N GLY A 20 -38.67 11.23 -6.35
CA GLY A 20 -37.59 12.19 -6.13
C GLY A 20 -37.53 12.62 -4.67
N ILE A 21 -37.09 11.73 -3.78
CA ILE A 21 -36.57 12.11 -2.47
C ILE A 21 -35.53 13.20 -2.76
N PRO A 22 -35.62 14.41 -2.18
CA PRO A 22 -34.74 15.51 -2.53
C PRO A 22 -33.30 15.11 -2.18
N ASN A 23 -32.57 14.65 -3.19
CA ASN A 23 -31.16 14.30 -3.14
C ASN A 23 -30.28 15.57 -3.23
N LYS A 24 -30.90 16.75 -3.12
CA LYS A 24 -30.24 18.06 -3.19
C LYS A 24 -29.20 18.21 -2.06
N ASP A 25 -29.47 17.68 -0.87
CA ASP A 25 -28.55 17.81 0.27
C ASP A 25 -27.28 16.96 0.10
N LEU A 26 -27.41 15.68 -0.25
CA LEU A 26 -26.25 14.80 -0.46
C LEU A 26 -25.47 15.22 -1.72
N SER A 27 -26.16 15.55 -2.80
CA SER A 27 -25.53 16.09 -4.02
C SER A 27 -24.84 17.43 -3.76
N GLY A 28 -25.44 18.30 -2.94
CA GLY A 28 -24.87 19.58 -2.53
C GLY A 28 -23.58 19.39 -1.74
N LYS A 29 -23.57 18.47 -0.77
CA LYS A 29 -22.36 18.14 0.01
C LYS A 29 -21.27 17.45 -0.80
N ILE A 30 -21.64 16.64 -1.79
CA ILE A 30 -20.68 16.08 -2.77
C ILE A 30 -20.03 17.21 -3.59
N SER A 31 -20.83 18.18 -4.05
CA SER A 31 -20.30 19.36 -4.77
C SER A 31 -19.41 20.23 -3.89
N GLU A 32 -19.78 20.43 -2.62
CA GLU A 32 -18.95 21.15 -1.63
C GLU A 32 -17.61 20.42 -1.40
N ALA A 33 -17.63 19.09 -1.26
CA ALA A 33 -16.42 18.28 -1.14
C ALA A 33 -15.53 18.36 -2.38
N LYS A 34 -16.14 18.35 -3.57
CA LYS A 34 -15.41 18.52 -4.84
C LYS A 34 -14.73 19.89 -4.89
N PHE A 35 -15.46 20.96 -4.62
CA PHE A 35 -14.92 22.33 -4.62
C PHE A 35 -13.80 22.49 -3.58
N MET A 36 -13.99 21.96 -2.37
CA MET A 36 -12.96 21.99 -1.33
C MET A 36 -11.72 21.23 -1.79
N LEU A 37 -11.86 20.03 -2.37
CA LEU A 37 -10.73 19.26 -2.88
C LEU A 37 -9.96 19.96 -4.00
N GLU A 38 -10.66 20.57 -4.96
CA GLU A 38 -10.04 21.35 -6.04
C GLU A 38 -9.29 22.57 -5.48
N LYS A 39 -9.90 23.30 -4.54
CA LYS A 39 -9.28 24.41 -3.82
C LYS A 39 -8.02 23.97 -3.06
N LEU A 40 -8.07 22.83 -2.36
CA LEU A 40 -6.92 22.29 -1.63
C LEU A 40 -5.83 21.81 -2.60
N GLN A 41 -6.17 21.18 -3.71
CA GLN A 41 -5.19 20.76 -4.71
C GLN A 41 -4.50 21.95 -5.38
N TYR A 42 -5.26 23.00 -5.72
CA TYR A 42 -4.75 24.21 -6.33
C TYR A 42 -3.82 24.99 -5.41
N HIS A 43 -4.25 25.26 -4.16
CA HIS A 43 -3.47 26.09 -3.24
C HIS A 43 -2.25 25.40 -2.66
N PHE A 44 -2.28 24.07 -2.53
CA PHE A 44 -1.24 23.38 -1.77
C PHE A 44 -0.26 22.59 -2.63
N LYS A 45 -0.27 22.78 -3.98
CA LYS A 45 0.62 22.15 -4.97
C LYS A 45 1.40 21.01 -4.35
N ILE A 46 0.71 19.90 -4.09
CA ILE A 46 1.31 18.75 -3.42
C ILE A 46 2.46 18.34 -4.32
N LYS A 47 3.71 18.63 -3.92
CA LYS A 47 4.88 18.20 -4.67
C LYS A 47 4.70 16.70 -4.86
N SER A 48 4.67 16.26 -6.12
CA SER A 48 4.68 14.83 -6.40
C SER A 48 5.88 14.25 -5.70
N LYS A 49 5.67 13.19 -4.91
CA LYS A 49 6.74 12.48 -4.22
C LYS A 49 7.88 12.24 -5.22
N THR A 50 9.10 12.55 -4.84
CA THR A 50 10.29 12.19 -5.62
C THR A 50 10.23 10.67 -5.85
N PHE A 51 10.21 10.25 -7.11
CA PHE A 51 10.11 8.83 -7.44
C PHE A 51 11.45 8.16 -7.14
N ARG A 52 11.42 7.12 -6.31
CA ARG A 52 12.57 6.24 -6.05
C ARG A 52 13.12 5.70 -7.39
N PRO A 53 14.45 5.68 -7.61
CA PRO A 53 15.03 5.14 -8.84
C PRO A 53 14.54 3.72 -9.14
N LYS A 54 14.23 3.44 -10.41
CA LYS A 54 13.81 2.09 -10.85
C LYS A 54 14.93 1.06 -10.71
N SER A 55 16.18 1.48 -10.86
CA SER A 55 17.37 0.68 -10.60
C SER A 55 17.57 0.34 -9.13
N CYS A 56 16.86 0.99 -8.20
CA CYS A 56 16.97 0.59 -6.81
C CYS A 56 16.31 -0.78 -6.64
N PRO A 57 16.98 -1.75 -6.01
CA PRO A 57 16.35 -3.01 -5.67
C PRO A 57 15.05 -2.70 -4.89
N LEU A 58 13.99 -3.46 -5.18
CA LEU A 58 12.70 -3.33 -4.48
C LEU A 58 12.95 -3.26 -2.97
N GLU A 59 12.17 -2.43 -2.26
CA GLU A 59 12.23 -2.37 -0.80
C GLU A 59 12.34 -3.79 -0.25
N SER A 60 13.46 -4.07 0.43
CA SER A 60 13.67 -5.35 1.08
C SER A 60 12.45 -5.61 1.97
N LYS A 61 11.89 -6.82 1.84
CA LYS A 61 10.72 -7.22 2.61
C LYS A 61 11.11 -7.28 4.09
N ALA A 62 10.77 -6.23 4.81
CA ALA A 62 10.69 -6.13 6.26
C ALA A 62 12.01 -6.30 7.04
N ASN A 63 12.00 -5.74 8.25
CA ASN A 63 13.05 -5.66 9.28
C ASN A 63 13.55 -7.04 9.81
N ALA A 64 13.44 -8.12 9.04
CA ALA A 64 13.48 -9.50 9.53
C ALA A 64 14.87 -10.09 9.80
N ASN A 65 15.90 -9.25 9.96
CA ASN A 65 16.87 -9.34 11.06
C ASN A 65 18.06 -8.41 10.77
N ILE A 66 18.02 -7.19 11.33
CA ILE A 66 19.20 -6.31 11.38
C ILE A 66 20.39 -7.06 11.99
N ALA A 67 20.13 -7.98 12.93
CA ALA A 67 21.14 -8.84 13.50
C ALA A 67 21.71 -9.88 12.51
N ASP A 68 20.91 -10.42 11.58
CA ASP A 68 21.41 -11.34 10.54
C ASP A 68 22.23 -10.58 9.52
N ALA A 69 21.81 -9.36 9.17
CA ALA A 69 22.60 -8.48 8.33
C ALA A 69 23.93 -8.10 9.03
N LEU A 70 23.91 -7.75 10.32
CA LEU A 70 25.15 -7.46 11.06
C LEU A 70 26.04 -8.71 11.24
N THR A 71 25.44 -9.89 11.38
CA THR A 71 26.15 -11.18 11.43
C THR A 71 26.79 -11.51 10.07
N ALA A 72 26.06 -11.34 8.98
CA ALA A 72 26.58 -11.53 7.62
C ALA A 72 27.71 -10.53 7.33
N LEU A 73 27.56 -9.29 7.78
CA LEU A 73 28.57 -8.24 7.67
C LEU A 73 29.86 -8.64 8.39
N LYS A 74 29.73 -9.18 9.61
CA LYS A 74 30.87 -9.73 10.36
C LYS A 74 31.53 -10.88 9.60
N ALA A 75 30.75 -11.79 9.03
CA ALA A 75 31.26 -12.95 8.30
C ALA A 75 32.03 -12.56 7.02
N SER A 76 31.69 -11.40 6.45
CA SER A 76 32.35 -10.81 5.28
C SER A 76 33.59 -9.96 5.59
N LEU A 77 34.10 -10.00 6.83
CA LEU A 77 35.36 -9.36 7.20
C LEU A 77 36.47 -10.42 7.21
N ASP A 78 37.61 -10.10 6.61
CA ASP A 78 38.73 -11.04 6.55
C ASP A 78 39.35 -11.28 7.93
N LYS A 79 40.08 -12.40 8.06
CA LYS A 79 40.70 -12.79 9.33
C LYS A 79 41.71 -11.76 9.83
N GLU A 80 42.36 -11.02 8.93
CA GLU A 80 43.35 -10.00 9.29
C GLU A 80 42.68 -8.79 9.96
N CYS A 81 41.65 -8.24 9.35
CA CYS A 81 40.79 -7.19 9.90
C CYS A 81 40.22 -7.60 11.26
N VAL A 82 39.71 -8.83 11.38
CA VAL A 82 39.16 -9.37 12.64
C VAL A 82 40.24 -9.46 13.72
N SER A 83 41.39 -10.04 13.40
CA SER A 83 42.47 -10.28 14.36
C SER A 83 43.06 -8.98 14.91
N LYS A 84 43.30 -7.99 14.04
CA LYS A 84 43.87 -6.68 14.43
C LYS A 84 42.89 -5.77 15.17
N ASN A 85 41.58 -6.02 15.09
CA ASN A 85 40.55 -5.17 15.67
C ASN A 85 39.66 -5.89 16.70
N GLY A 86 40.20 -6.92 17.37
CA GLY A 86 39.44 -7.81 18.26
C GLY A 86 38.54 -7.11 19.28
N ALA A 87 38.96 -5.98 19.86
CA ALA A 87 38.14 -5.20 20.80
C ALA A 87 36.90 -4.57 20.14
N LEU A 88 37.03 -4.03 18.92
CA LEU A 88 35.91 -3.50 18.15
C LEU A 88 34.96 -4.63 17.73
N PHE A 89 35.49 -5.78 17.36
CA PHE A 89 34.68 -6.96 17.03
C PHE A 89 33.94 -7.54 18.23
N SER A 90 34.55 -7.56 19.41
CA SER A 90 33.88 -7.94 20.65
C SER A 90 32.71 -6.99 20.97
N THR A 91 32.93 -5.68 20.80
CA THR A 91 31.89 -4.66 20.99
C THR A 91 30.75 -4.78 19.97
N LEU A 92 31.08 -5.12 18.72
CA LEU A 92 30.09 -5.38 17.68
C LEU A 92 29.29 -6.66 18.01
N ASN A 93 29.95 -7.73 18.45
CA ASN A 93 29.30 -8.99 18.82
C ASN A 93 28.32 -8.84 19.97
N SER A 94 28.72 -8.13 21.04
CA SER A 94 27.81 -7.86 22.15
C SER A 94 26.60 -7.06 21.68
N SER A 95 26.82 -6.01 20.89
CA SER A 95 25.72 -5.19 20.37
C SER A 95 24.76 -5.99 19.48
N ILE A 96 25.25 -6.91 18.64
CA ILE A 96 24.42 -7.82 17.82
C ILE A 96 23.63 -8.80 18.71
N SER A 97 24.28 -9.37 19.73
CA SER A 97 23.65 -10.28 20.69
C SER A 97 22.53 -9.58 21.45
N ASP A 98 22.76 -8.35 21.91
CA ASP A 98 21.79 -7.53 22.63
C ASP A 98 20.55 -7.23 21.75
N ILE A 99 20.75 -6.97 20.45
CA ILE A 99 19.65 -6.79 19.48
C ILE A 99 18.82 -8.08 19.38
N ASN A 100 19.46 -9.23 19.24
CA ASN A 100 18.78 -10.53 19.13
C ASN A 100 18.02 -10.89 20.41
N GLN A 101 18.65 -10.68 21.57
CA GLN A 101 18.03 -10.97 22.87
C GLN A 101 16.82 -10.07 23.12
N THR A 102 16.92 -8.78 22.76
CA THR A 102 15.81 -7.84 22.86
C THR A 102 14.68 -8.19 21.89
N TYR A 103 15.00 -8.60 20.66
CA TYR A 103 13.99 -9.05 19.71
C TYR A 103 13.23 -10.29 20.19
N ASN A 104 13.95 -11.28 20.71
CA ASN A 104 13.36 -12.52 21.20
C ASN A 104 12.51 -12.29 22.46
N SER A 105 12.99 -11.48 23.41
CA SER A 105 12.23 -11.12 24.60
C SER A 105 10.96 -10.33 24.26
N GLU A 106 10.97 -9.51 23.21
CA GLU A 106 9.80 -8.80 22.70
C GLU A 106 8.78 -9.70 22.00
N LEU A 107 9.24 -10.69 21.22
CA LEU A 107 8.37 -11.71 20.61
C LEU A 107 7.64 -12.53 21.68
N GLU A 108 8.31 -12.81 22.79
CA GLU A 108 7.73 -13.51 23.93
C GLU A 108 6.81 -12.62 24.76
N ALA A 109 7.16 -11.34 24.94
CA ALA A 109 6.35 -10.37 25.64
C ALA A 109 5.07 -10.00 24.86
N GLY A 110 5.15 -9.90 23.53
CA GLY A 110 4.02 -9.66 22.64
C GLY A 110 2.93 -10.75 22.70
N LYS A 111 3.24 -11.93 23.23
CA LYS A 111 2.27 -12.99 23.54
C LYS A 111 1.55 -12.79 24.90
N ARG A 112 2.01 -11.87 25.75
CA ARG A 112 1.48 -11.63 27.11
C ARG A 112 0.74 -10.30 27.28
N PHE A 113 0.81 -9.37 26.33
CA PHE A 113 0.15 -8.06 26.44
C PHE A 113 -1.28 -8.04 25.86
N GLU A 114 -2.21 -8.70 26.56
CA GLU A 114 -3.64 -8.39 26.50
C GLU A 114 -3.97 -7.42 27.66
N GLY A 115 -3.83 -6.11 27.49
CA GLY A 115 -4.37 -5.17 28.49
C GLY A 115 -3.73 -3.78 28.68
N HIS A 116 -2.54 -3.50 28.13
CA HIS A 116 -1.95 -2.16 28.18
C HIS A 116 -2.11 -1.41 26.84
N THR A 117 -2.09 -0.07 26.88
CA THR A 117 -2.09 0.78 25.68
C THR A 117 -0.90 0.40 24.81
N LYS A 118 -1.17 -0.17 23.62
CA LYS A 118 -0.16 -0.65 22.65
C LYS A 118 0.94 0.36 22.33
N GLU A 119 0.70 1.64 22.57
CA GLU A 119 1.56 2.76 22.17
C GLU A 119 2.77 2.94 23.10
N ASP A 120 2.63 2.75 24.41
CA ASP A 120 3.73 2.96 25.37
C ASP A 120 4.72 1.78 25.41
N ALA A 121 4.22 0.55 25.28
CA ALA A 121 5.07 -0.64 25.16
C ALA A 121 5.89 -0.64 23.86
N MET A 122 5.26 -0.22 22.75
CA MET A 122 5.94 -0.06 21.46
C MET A 122 6.99 1.07 21.49
N TYR A 123 6.84 2.06 22.37
CA TYR A 123 7.79 3.17 22.54
C TYR A 123 9.11 2.75 23.18
N VAL A 124 9.07 2.12 24.37
CA VAL A 124 10.28 1.68 25.09
C VAL A 124 11.07 0.65 24.28
N GLN A 125 10.36 -0.21 23.55
CA GLN A 125 10.94 -1.24 22.69
C GLN A 125 11.72 -0.64 21.50
N ASN A 126 11.14 0.35 20.83
CA ASN A 126 11.81 1.02 19.71
C ASN A 126 13.03 1.84 20.15
N GLN A 127 13.02 2.39 21.38
CA GLN A 127 14.15 3.13 21.93
C GLN A 127 15.40 2.26 22.08
N ALA A 128 15.29 1.13 22.77
CA ALA A 128 16.41 0.24 23.00
C ALA A 128 17.01 -0.27 21.67
N ARG A 129 16.15 -0.61 20.71
CA ARG A 129 16.56 -1.04 19.36
C ARG A 129 17.37 0.02 18.63
N VAL A 130 16.93 1.27 18.62
CA VAL A 130 17.66 2.35 17.92
C VAL A 130 19.03 2.60 18.56
N GLU A 131 19.13 2.55 19.88
CA GLU A 131 20.40 2.73 20.60
C GLU A 131 21.39 1.60 20.30
N MET A 132 20.95 0.34 20.36
CA MET A 132 21.80 -0.82 20.07
C MET A 132 22.27 -0.84 18.62
N VAL A 133 21.40 -0.47 17.68
CA VAL A 133 21.80 -0.37 16.28
C VAL A 133 22.74 0.82 16.05
N SER A 134 22.50 1.97 16.70
CA SER A 134 23.40 3.12 16.65
C SER A 134 24.81 2.76 17.14
N LYS A 135 24.90 2.01 18.25
CA LYS A 135 26.16 1.49 18.78
C LYS A 135 26.86 0.55 17.79
N SER A 136 26.12 -0.40 17.23
CA SER A 136 26.63 -1.34 16.22
C SER A 136 27.19 -0.61 14.99
N LEU A 137 26.45 0.39 14.50
CA LEU A 137 26.86 1.22 13.36
C LEU A 137 28.03 2.14 13.68
N SER A 138 28.12 2.65 14.91
CA SER A 138 29.27 3.43 15.39
C SER A 138 30.54 2.57 15.37
N THR A 139 30.47 1.39 15.97
CA THR A 139 31.58 0.42 16.00
C THR A 139 31.97 0.01 14.59
N PHE A 140 31.00 -0.23 13.71
CA PHE A 140 31.29 -0.52 12.32
C PHE A 140 31.93 0.67 11.59
N GLY A 141 31.48 1.90 11.84
CA GLY A 141 32.09 3.10 11.29
C GLY A 141 33.55 3.27 11.72
N LEU A 142 33.94 2.76 12.89
CA LEU A 142 35.33 2.70 13.34
C LEU A 142 36.11 1.59 12.61
N ILE A 143 35.52 0.40 12.46
CA ILE A 143 36.11 -0.71 11.68
C ILE A 143 36.35 -0.27 10.24
N ALA A 144 35.42 0.45 9.63
CA ALA A 144 35.52 0.93 8.25
C ALA A 144 36.61 1.98 8.02
N GLN A 145 37.12 2.60 9.07
CA GLN A 145 38.25 3.55 8.98
C GLN A 145 39.61 2.86 9.06
N LYS A 146 39.65 1.55 9.35
CA LYS A 146 40.87 0.78 9.47
C LYS A 146 41.33 0.32 8.09
N ALA A 147 42.58 0.63 7.75
CA ALA A 147 43.15 0.33 6.43
C ALA A 147 43.15 -1.18 6.15
N GLU A 148 43.41 -1.99 7.17
CA GLU A 148 43.35 -3.45 7.11
C GLU A 148 41.95 -4.02 6.83
N CYS A 149 40.89 -3.25 7.07
CA CYS A 149 39.51 -3.65 6.80
C CYS A 149 39.00 -3.09 5.46
N GLU A 150 39.67 -2.11 4.86
CA GLU A 150 39.22 -1.43 3.63
C GLU A 150 39.03 -2.42 2.48
N TYR A 151 39.92 -3.42 2.36
CA TYR A 151 39.87 -4.42 1.30
C TYR A 151 38.69 -5.39 1.45
N SER A 152 38.50 -6.00 2.63
CA SER A 152 37.37 -6.91 2.88
C SER A 152 36.03 -6.21 2.77
N LEU A 153 35.97 -4.96 3.24
CA LEU A 153 34.78 -4.11 3.11
C LEU A 153 34.39 -3.82 1.66
N ARG A 154 35.34 -3.90 0.71
CA ARG A 154 35.10 -3.66 -0.71
C ARG A 154 34.72 -4.92 -1.48
N ASP A 155 35.45 -6.02 -1.32
CA ASP A 155 35.32 -7.19 -2.21
C ASP A 155 34.31 -8.24 -1.73
N GLN A 156 33.90 -8.28 -0.45
CA GLN A 156 33.11 -9.39 0.13
C GLN A 156 31.58 -9.15 0.20
N GLY A 157 31.02 -8.23 -0.59
CA GLY A 157 29.56 -8.01 -0.59
C GLY A 157 28.99 -7.34 0.68
N VAL A 158 29.86 -6.97 1.64
CA VAL A 158 29.64 -6.07 2.80
C VAL A 158 28.74 -4.89 2.43
N LEU A 159 28.93 -4.37 1.23
CA LEU A 159 28.28 -3.20 0.66
C LEU A 159 26.76 -3.39 0.52
N SER A 160 26.33 -4.56 0.06
CA SER A 160 24.91 -4.93 -0.06
C SER A 160 24.28 -5.06 1.32
N ILE A 161 24.98 -5.76 2.22
CA ILE A 161 24.54 -6.01 3.59
C ILE A 161 24.36 -4.69 4.35
N MET A 162 25.28 -3.74 4.16
CA MET A 162 25.18 -2.43 4.79
C MET A 162 24.06 -1.56 4.20
N SER A 163 23.76 -1.70 2.91
CA SER A 163 22.57 -1.05 2.30
C SER A 163 21.29 -1.52 2.97
N ASP A 164 21.18 -2.82 3.26
CA ASP A 164 20.02 -3.42 3.94
C ASP A 164 19.89 -2.95 5.40
N ILE A 165 21.02 -2.88 6.13
CA ILE A 165 21.04 -2.33 7.50
C ILE A 165 20.60 -0.86 7.46
N ILE A 166 21.15 -0.06 6.56
CA ILE A 166 20.80 1.35 6.42
C ILE A 166 19.32 1.53 6.13
N GLN A 167 18.74 0.77 5.19
CA GLN A 167 17.31 0.84 4.88
C GLN A 167 16.45 0.46 6.09
N SER A 168 16.81 -0.62 6.80
CA SER A 168 16.09 -1.09 7.98
C SER A 168 16.13 -0.06 9.13
N VAL A 169 17.30 0.52 9.37
CA VAL A 169 17.52 1.49 10.45
C VAL A 169 16.90 2.85 10.15
N SER A 170 16.95 3.29 8.90
CA SER A 170 16.28 4.52 8.49
C SER A 170 14.77 4.39 8.73
N GLY A 171 14.20 3.23 8.38
CA GLY A 171 12.81 2.89 8.70
C GLY A 171 12.48 2.90 10.20
N LEU A 172 13.38 2.45 11.06
CA LEU A 172 13.15 2.44 12.52
C LEU A 172 13.36 3.80 13.19
N GLY A 173 14.42 4.53 12.82
CA GLY A 173 14.82 5.77 13.48
C GLY A 173 14.01 7.00 13.08
N LEU A 174 13.40 6.99 11.89
CA LEU A 174 12.67 8.16 11.34
C LEU A 174 11.14 8.00 11.34
N LEU A 175 10.61 6.79 11.55
CA LEU A 175 9.17 6.51 11.43
C LEU A 175 8.42 6.29 12.74
N VAL A 176 9.07 6.30 13.92
CA VAL A 176 8.36 6.26 15.20
C VAL A 176 7.80 7.65 15.50
N PRO A 177 6.49 7.89 15.33
CA PRO A 177 5.91 9.20 15.47
C PRO A 177 5.45 9.37 16.92
N ASN A 178 6.19 10.10 17.76
CA ASN A 178 5.63 10.59 19.02
C ASN A 178 6.07 12.01 19.36
N GLU A 179 5.37 12.61 20.33
CA GLU A 179 5.51 14.00 20.76
C GLU A 179 6.73 14.25 21.66
N TYR A 180 7.49 13.21 22.00
CA TYR A 180 8.64 13.27 22.89
C TYR A 180 9.91 13.25 22.04
N GLY A 181 10.73 14.29 22.12
CA GLY A 181 11.87 14.62 21.24
C GLY A 181 13.07 13.65 21.23
N PHE A 182 12.83 12.35 21.38
CA PHE A 182 13.82 11.28 21.31
C PHE A 182 14.34 11.02 19.89
N ILE A 183 13.59 11.44 18.85
CA ILE A 183 13.99 11.36 17.43
C ILE A 183 15.36 12.03 17.19
N GLY A 184 15.77 13.03 18.00
CA GLY A 184 17.00 13.80 17.77
C GLY A 184 18.27 13.23 18.37
N ALA A 185 18.21 12.50 19.49
CA ALA A 185 19.42 12.03 20.16
C ALA A 185 19.85 10.65 19.60
N ALA A 186 19.08 9.60 19.86
CA ALA A 186 19.43 8.25 19.39
C ALA A 186 19.23 8.10 17.87
N GLY A 187 18.13 8.64 17.33
CA GLY A 187 17.89 8.69 15.88
C GLY A 187 18.92 9.56 15.16
N GLY A 188 19.25 10.73 15.70
CA GLY A 188 20.30 11.60 15.16
C GLY A 188 21.70 10.96 15.22
N MET A 189 22.05 10.26 16.30
CA MET A 189 23.30 9.49 16.39
C MET A 189 23.34 8.35 15.38
N ALA A 190 22.26 7.57 15.25
CA ALA A 190 22.17 6.48 14.28
C ALA A 190 22.33 7.00 12.84
N VAL A 191 21.57 8.04 12.47
CA VAL A 191 21.66 8.69 11.15
C VAL A 191 23.05 9.28 10.95
N GLY A 192 23.63 9.93 11.95
CA GLY A 192 24.99 10.47 11.89
C GLY A 192 26.04 9.39 11.63
N ASN A 193 25.92 8.23 12.27
CA ASN A 193 26.82 7.09 12.07
C ASN A 193 26.62 6.44 10.69
N ILE A 194 25.38 6.29 10.23
CA ILE A 194 25.06 5.84 8.87
C ILE A 194 25.70 6.76 7.83
N LEU A 195 25.54 8.07 7.98
CA LEU A 195 26.12 9.05 7.06
C LEU A 195 27.65 8.95 7.07
N LYS A 196 28.30 8.75 8.24
CA LYS A 196 29.75 8.52 8.30
C LYS A 196 30.17 7.26 7.54
N VAL A 197 29.45 6.14 7.72
CA VAL A 197 29.72 4.91 6.98
C VAL A 197 29.59 5.16 5.48
N ILE A 198 28.49 5.77 5.02
CA ILE A 198 28.30 6.13 3.60
C ILE A 198 29.44 7.02 3.09
N ASP A 199 29.86 8.05 3.85
CA ASP A 199 30.97 8.94 3.49
C ASP A 199 32.30 8.18 3.34
N ILE A 200 32.60 7.22 4.21
CA ILE A 200 33.80 6.38 4.09
C ILE A 200 33.73 5.52 2.82
N MET A 201 32.61 4.83 2.60
CA MET A 201 32.46 3.92 1.46
C MET A 201 32.48 4.65 0.12
N LEU A 202 31.95 5.88 0.06
CA LEU A 202 31.96 6.71 -1.15
C LEU A 202 33.33 7.30 -1.51
N LYS A 203 34.27 7.38 -0.55
CA LYS A 203 35.65 7.83 -0.84
C LYS A 203 36.49 6.78 -1.55
N SER A 204 36.04 5.52 -1.58
CA SER A 204 36.74 4.45 -2.27
C SER A 204 36.86 4.74 -3.78
N LYS A 205 37.97 4.31 -4.39
CA LYS A 205 38.19 4.45 -5.83
C LYS A 205 37.41 3.38 -6.59
N TYR A 206 36.25 3.76 -7.13
CA TYR A 206 35.42 2.90 -7.98
C TYR A 206 36.12 2.54 -9.30
N ASN A 207 36.21 1.24 -9.60
CA ASN A 207 36.56 0.72 -10.90
C ASN A 207 35.27 0.46 -11.69
N TRP A 208 34.80 1.48 -12.41
CA TRP A 208 33.55 1.40 -13.16
C TRP A 208 33.47 0.29 -14.20
N LYS A 209 34.60 -0.33 -14.59
CA LYS A 209 34.59 -1.51 -15.47
C LYS A 209 34.03 -2.76 -14.78
N LYS A 210 34.23 -2.91 -13.47
CA LYS A 210 33.64 -3.98 -12.65
C LYS A 210 32.15 -3.73 -12.45
N GLU A 211 31.33 -4.75 -12.61
CA GLU A 211 29.88 -4.63 -12.43
C GLU A 211 29.51 -4.43 -10.98
N GLU A 212 30.24 -5.09 -10.10
CA GLU A 212 30.11 -5.04 -8.65
C GLU A 212 30.27 -3.60 -8.14
N ASP A 213 31.30 -2.87 -8.60
CA ASP A 213 31.54 -1.47 -8.24
C ASP A 213 30.42 -0.53 -8.71
N ARG A 214 29.82 -0.80 -9.89
CA ARG A 214 28.68 -0.02 -10.40
C ARG A 214 27.42 -0.27 -9.57
N ASN A 215 27.13 -1.54 -9.29
CA ASN A 215 25.96 -1.94 -8.52
C ASN A 215 26.06 -1.41 -7.08
N THR A 216 27.25 -1.49 -6.47
CA THR A 216 27.56 -0.87 -5.18
C THR A 216 27.25 0.62 -5.16
N PHE A 217 27.79 1.38 -6.13
CA PHE A 217 27.55 2.82 -6.18
C PHE A 217 26.05 3.13 -6.26
N MET A 218 25.31 2.35 -7.06
CA MET A 218 23.86 2.51 -7.17
C MET A 218 23.13 2.17 -5.88
N SER A 219 23.51 1.10 -5.19
CA SER A 219 22.95 0.75 -3.88
C SER A 219 23.17 1.87 -2.87
N TYR A 220 24.35 2.51 -2.85
CA TYR A 220 24.60 3.65 -1.97
C TYR A 220 23.82 4.90 -2.36
N ASN A 221 23.70 5.18 -3.65
CA ASN A 221 22.86 6.25 -4.13
C ASN A 221 21.39 6.01 -3.71
N CYS A 222 20.90 4.78 -3.79
CA CYS A 222 19.56 4.40 -3.36
C CYS A 222 19.37 4.54 -1.85
N SER A 223 20.27 4.01 -1.04
CA SER A 223 20.23 4.15 0.42
C SER A 223 20.30 5.62 0.84
N PHE A 224 21.17 6.42 0.22
CA PHE A 224 21.25 7.86 0.49
C PHE A 224 19.98 8.60 0.05
N PHE A 225 19.38 8.23 -1.07
CA PHE A 225 18.09 8.76 -1.52
C PHE A 225 16.97 8.44 -0.52
N ASP A 226 16.91 7.21 -0.02
CA ASP A 226 15.90 6.77 0.95
C ASP A 226 16.09 7.50 2.30
N ILE A 227 17.33 7.64 2.78
CA ILE A 227 17.65 8.48 3.95
C ILE A 227 17.22 9.93 3.70
N LYS A 228 17.56 10.49 2.54
CA LYS A 228 17.19 11.87 2.17
C LYS A 228 15.68 12.05 2.20
N ASP A 229 14.90 11.17 1.57
CA ASP A 229 13.43 11.24 1.54
C ASP A 229 12.86 11.18 2.96
N GLN A 230 13.40 10.32 3.83
CA GLN A 230 12.94 10.20 5.20
C GLN A 230 13.36 11.39 6.08
N MET A 231 14.59 11.91 5.92
CA MET A 231 15.06 13.13 6.59
C MET A 231 14.29 14.37 6.13
N ASP A 232 13.96 14.45 4.84
CA ASP A 232 13.07 15.45 4.26
C ASP A 232 11.67 15.31 4.86
N ALA A 233 11.09 14.10 4.89
CA ALA A 233 9.77 13.87 5.47
C ALA A 233 9.70 14.18 6.98
N ALA A 234 10.80 13.98 7.71
CA ALA A 234 10.92 14.33 9.12
C ALA A 234 11.15 15.83 9.35
N GLY A 235 11.55 16.59 8.31
CA GLY A 235 11.86 18.01 8.41
C GLY A 235 13.26 18.32 8.93
N ILE A 236 14.16 17.34 8.99
CA ILE A 236 15.52 17.48 9.53
C ILE A 236 16.37 18.41 8.65
N ILE A 237 16.27 18.26 7.33
CA ILE A 237 17.05 19.06 6.35
C ILE A 237 16.33 20.33 5.88
N SER A 238 15.13 20.59 6.40
CA SER A 238 14.36 21.79 6.07
C SER A 238 14.77 22.98 6.94
N VAL A 239 15.05 24.10 6.29
CA VAL A 239 15.33 25.38 6.98
C VAL A 239 14.02 25.98 7.48
N LYS A 240 13.96 26.35 8.76
CA LYS A 240 12.82 27.06 9.33
C LYS A 240 12.66 28.41 8.63
N THR A 241 11.46 28.69 8.13
CA THR A 241 11.09 29.98 7.51
C THR A 241 9.75 30.43 8.06
N ASP A 242 9.45 31.73 8.01
CA ASP A 242 8.14 32.24 8.44
C ASP A 242 6.99 31.72 7.56
N LEU A 243 7.28 31.36 6.31
CA LEU A 243 6.34 30.67 5.43
C LEU A 243 5.87 29.34 6.02
N HIS A 244 6.76 28.59 6.69
CA HIS A 244 6.37 27.34 7.36
C HIS A 244 5.39 27.60 8.51
N ARG A 245 5.60 28.64 9.32
CA ARG A 245 4.66 29.02 10.41
C ARG A 245 3.29 29.41 9.85
N GLN A 246 3.26 30.22 8.79
CA GLN A 246 2.02 30.60 8.12
C GLN A 246 1.30 29.38 7.52
N GLU A 247 2.05 28.43 6.96
CA GLU A 247 1.49 27.18 6.41
C GLU A 247 0.90 26.29 7.52
N VAL A 248 1.56 26.15 8.68
CA VAL A 248 1.01 25.46 9.87
C VAL A 248 -0.32 26.09 10.26
N PHE A 249 -0.35 27.42 10.43
CA PHE A 249 -1.55 28.14 10.86
C PHE A 249 -2.71 27.94 9.88
N LYS A 250 -2.46 28.15 8.57
CA LYS A 250 -3.48 27.96 7.52
C LYS A 250 -3.99 26.52 7.49
N LYS A 251 -3.10 25.52 7.47
CA LYS A 251 -3.51 24.11 7.38
C LYS A 251 -4.21 23.60 8.64
N THR A 252 -3.76 24.02 9.82
CA THR A 252 -4.39 23.67 11.11
C THR A 252 -5.81 24.25 11.21
N LYS A 253 -6.08 25.41 10.58
CA LYS A 253 -7.43 26.00 10.49
C LYS A 253 -8.35 25.29 9.48
N GLU A 254 -7.81 24.70 8.41
CA GLU A 254 -8.59 24.01 7.38
C GLU A 254 -8.91 22.55 7.74
N LEU A 255 -8.06 21.88 8.52
CA LEU A 255 -8.22 20.46 8.91
C LEU A 255 -9.55 20.17 9.62
N PRO A 256 -10.01 20.97 10.60
CA PRO A 256 -11.31 20.78 11.25
C PRO A 256 -12.49 20.92 10.28
N LYS A 257 -12.38 21.80 9.27
CA LYS A 257 -13.43 21.99 8.25
C LYS A 257 -13.58 20.73 7.40
N LEU A 258 -12.46 20.10 7.04
CA LEU A 258 -12.45 18.87 6.26
C LEU A 258 -13.04 17.69 7.05
N ARG A 259 -12.67 17.54 8.33
CA ARG A 259 -13.27 16.57 9.26
C ARG A 259 -14.77 16.76 9.45
N LYS A 260 -15.21 18.02 9.61
CA LYS A 260 -16.62 18.37 9.72
C LYS A 260 -17.39 17.93 8.47
N LEU A 261 -16.87 18.25 7.28
CA LEU A 261 -17.49 17.87 6.01
C LEU A 261 -17.59 16.34 5.84
N GLN A 262 -16.55 15.60 6.19
CA GLN A 262 -16.60 14.13 6.17
C GLN A 262 -17.70 13.58 7.11
N LYS A 263 -17.80 14.11 8.33
CA LYS A 263 -18.83 13.71 9.31
C LYS A 263 -20.23 14.00 8.78
N GLU A 264 -20.44 15.17 8.17
CA GLU A 264 -21.72 15.56 7.55
C GLU A 264 -22.10 14.60 6.40
N ILE A 265 -21.17 14.26 5.51
CA ILE A 265 -21.43 13.32 4.41
C ILE A 265 -21.77 11.92 4.96
N ARG A 266 -21.05 11.44 5.98
CA ARG A 266 -21.34 10.14 6.62
C ARG A 266 -22.74 10.11 7.24
N VAL A 267 -23.14 11.16 7.97
CA VAL A 267 -24.49 11.30 8.53
C VAL A 267 -25.55 11.28 7.42
N LEU A 268 -25.30 11.97 6.31
CA LEU A 268 -26.22 11.99 5.17
C LEU A 268 -26.33 10.63 4.48
N ILE A 269 -25.24 9.86 4.37
CA ILE A 269 -25.28 8.48 3.87
C ILE A 269 -26.18 7.62 4.77
N THR A 270 -26.00 7.68 6.10
CA THR A 270 -26.83 6.92 7.04
C THR A 270 -28.31 7.34 6.96
N LYS A 271 -28.60 8.65 6.90
CA LYS A 271 -29.97 9.16 6.70
C LYS A 271 -30.56 8.68 5.38
N PHE A 272 -29.78 8.69 4.30
CA PHE A 272 -30.21 8.22 2.99
C PHE A 272 -30.52 6.71 3.01
N GLU A 273 -29.70 5.90 3.68
CA GLU A 273 -29.95 4.46 3.84
C GLU A 273 -31.21 4.19 4.64
N ASN A 274 -31.39 4.88 5.78
CA ASN A 274 -32.58 4.74 6.61
C ASN A 274 -33.84 5.17 5.85
N LYS A 275 -33.79 6.28 5.12
CA LYS A 275 -34.90 6.77 4.30
C LYS A 275 -35.19 5.88 3.10
N LYS A 276 -34.17 5.32 2.45
CA LYS A 276 -34.33 4.32 1.38
C LYS A 276 -34.97 3.03 1.92
N LYS A 277 -34.56 2.58 3.12
CA LYS A 277 -35.15 1.44 3.81
C LYS A 277 -36.66 1.65 4.03
N LEU A 278 -37.03 2.83 4.52
CA LEU A 278 -38.41 3.20 4.86
C LEU A 278 -39.30 3.48 3.64
N LEU A 279 -38.82 4.25 2.66
CA LEU A 279 -39.65 4.78 1.57
C LEU A 279 -39.65 3.92 0.30
N VAL A 280 -38.59 3.17 0.05
CA VAL A 280 -38.42 2.47 -1.24
C VAL A 280 -38.51 0.97 -1.05
N THR A 281 -37.76 0.38 -0.11
CA THR A 281 -37.74 -1.08 0.01
C THR A 281 -38.98 -1.65 0.69
N ARG A 282 -39.53 -1.02 1.73
CA ARG A 282 -40.71 -1.57 2.43
C ARG A 282 -41.96 -1.60 1.54
N PRO A 283 -42.36 -0.49 0.87
CA PRO A 283 -43.55 -0.49 0.00
C PRO A 283 -43.35 -1.33 -1.27
N LEU A 284 -42.13 -1.36 -1.85
CA LEU A 284 -41.84 -2.19 -3.01
C LEU A 284 -41.81 -3.69 -2.67
N LYS A 285 -41.23 -4.08 -1.51
CA LYS A 285 -41.28 -5.46 -1.03
C LYS A 285 -42.73 -5.89 -0.80
N MET A 286 -43.52 -5.04 -0.13
CA MET A 286 -44.95 -5.26 0.08
C MET A 286 -45.71 -5.43 -1.24
N LYS A 287 -45.50 -4.55 -2.22
CA LYS A 287 -46.12 -4.65 -3.55
C LYS A 287 -45.70 -5.91 -4.33
N ARG A 288 -44.45 -6.38 -4.18
CA ARG A 288 -43.91 -7.51 -4.94
C ARG A 288 -44.26 -8.88 -4.36
N LEU A 289 -44.25 -8.96 -3.04
CA LEU A 289 -44.48 -10.19 -2.29
C LEU A 289 -45.97 -10.42 -2.03
N GLY A 290 -46.74 -9.35 -1.83
CA GLY A 290 -48.07 -9.43 -1.20
C GLY A 290 -47.96 -9.06 0.29
N LEU A 291 -49.09 -8.67 0.90
CA LEU A 291 -49.10 -8.18 2.29
C LEU A 291 -48.70 -9.27 3.28
N ALA A 292 -49.30 -10.47 3.16
CA ALA A 292 -49.03 -11.60 4.04
C ALA A 292 -47.57 -12.08 3.92
N GLU A 293 -47.08 -12.23 2.70
CA GLU A 293 -45.70 -12.62 2.41
C GLU A 293 -44.69 -11.60 2.94
N PHE A 294 -44.98 -10.31 2.78
CA PHE A 294 -44.14 -9.24 3.31
C PHE A 294 -44.10 -9.23 4.83
N GLN A 295 -45.25 -9.37 5.50
CA GLN A 295 -45.34 -9.41 6.96
C GLN A 295 -44.56 -10.59 7.54
N VAL A 296 -44.58 -11.76 6.90
CA VAL A 296 -43.75 -12.89 7.36
C VAL A 296 -42.26 -12.65 7.14
N VAL A 297 -41.83 -12.10 6.00
CA VAL A 297 -40.41 -11.76 5.81
C VAL A 297 -39.94 -10.74 6.85
N GLU A 298 -40.76 -9.74 7.15
CA GLU A 298 -40.45 -8.72 8.15
C GLU A 298 -40.40 -9.29 9.57
N ALA A 299 -41.36 -10.14 9.93
CA ALA A 299 -41.42 -10.82 11.23
C ALA A 299 -40.19 -11.73 11.41
N MET A 300 -39.76 -12.41 10.36
CA MET A 300 -38.55 -13.25 10.36
C MET A 300 -37.24 -12.47 10.42
N ASP A 301 -37.12 -11.34 9.71
CA ASP A 301 -35.98 -10.43 9.81
C ASP A 301 -35.87 -9.89 11.26
N LYS A 302 -37.01 -9.60 11.90
CA LYS A 302 -37.08 -9.18 13.32
C LYS A 302 -36.64 -10.30 14.27
N ALA A 303 -37.11 -11.54 14.08
CA ALA A 303 -36.70 -12.68 14.90
C ALA A 303 -35.20 -12.96 14.82
N LYS A 304 -34.63 -12.89 13.60
CA LYS A 304 -33.18 -13.03 13.39
C LYS A 304 -32.38 -11.96 14.10
N TYR A 305 -32.84 -10.71 14.04
CA TYR A 305 -32.20 -9.62 14.78
C TYR A 305 -32.26 -9.84 16.30
N ILE A 306 -33.43 -10.20 16.84
CA ILE A 306 -33.60 -10.47 18.29
C ILE A 306 -32.65 -11.58 18.75
N LEU A 307 -32.58 -12.69 18.01
CA LEU A 307 -31.74 -13.84 18.37
C LEU A 307 -30.24 -13.62 18.16
N GLN A 308 -29.83 -12.68 17.29
CA GLN A 308 -28.42 -12.34 17.08
C GLN A 308 -27.93 -11.22 18.01
N ALA A 309 -28.77 -10.19 18.23
CA ALA A 309 -28.38 -9.01 18.98
C ALA A 309 -28.72 -9.11 20.48
N LYS A 310 -29.90 -9.65 20.84
CA LYS A 310 -30.36 -9.66 22.24
C LYS A 310 -29.96 -10.92 23.01
N ALA A 311 -29.77 -12.04 22.32
CA ALA A 311 -29.44 -13.32 22.97
C ALA A 311 -27.94 -13.48 23.30
N MET A 312 -27.06 -12.74 22.62
CA MET A 312 -25.61 -12.91 22.75
C MET A 312 -24.98 -12.03 23.85
N ASP A 313 -25.60 -10.91 24.22
CA ASP A 313 -25.10 -10.04 25.29
C ASP A 313 -26.23 -9.30 26.03
N PRO A 314 -26.78 -9.88 27.11
CA PRO A 314 -27.85 -9.26 27.90
C PRO A 314 -27.51 -7.87 28.44
N LYS A 315 -26.21 -7.56 28.67
CA LYS A 315 -25.76 -6.28 29.23
C LYS A 315 -25.85 -5.13 28.23
N THR A 316 -25.89 -5.42 26.92
CA THR A 316 -25.98 -4.38 25.88
C THR A 316 -27.38 -3.78 25.75
N TRP A 317 -28.41 -4.47 26.23
CA TRP A 317 -29.79 -4.10 25.96
C TRP A 317 -30.47 -3.33 27.10
N SER A 318 -30.21 -3.72 28.35
CA SER A 318 -30.65 -2.94 29.52
C SER A 318 -29.67 -3.13 30.67
N LYS A 319 -29.20 -2.02 31.23
CA LYS A 319 -28.34 -2.04 32.43
C LYS A 319 -29.10 -2.46 33.69
N ASN A 320 -30.44 -2.44 33.64
CA ASN A 320 -31.31 -2.54 34.82
C ASN A 320 -32.14 -3.85 34.84
N MET A 321 -31.89 -4.78 33.91
CA MET A 321 -32.63 -6.04 33.83
C MET A 321 -31.75 -7.23 34.18
N THR A 322 -32.32 -8.20 34.88
CA THR A 322 -31.65 -9.49 35.13
C THR A 322 -31.60 -10.33 33.86
N ALA A 323 -30.67 -11.28 33.79
CA ALA A 323 -30.58 -12.19 32.64
C ALA A 323 -31.88 -12.98 32.40
N ALA A 324 -32.63 -13.29 33.47
CA ALA A 324 -33.93 -13.94 33.38
C ALA A 324 -35.00 -13.02 32.77
N GLN A 325 -35.03 -11.73 33.13
CA GLN A 325 -35.96 -10.76 32.56
C GLN A 325 -35.66 -10.49 31.07
N VAL A 326 -34.37 -10.36 30.70
CA VAL A 326 -33.98 -10.23 29.29
C VAL A 326 -34.39 -11.46 28.48
N LYS A 327 -34.22 -12.68 29.04
CA LYS A 327 -34.70 -13.92 28.41
C LYS A 327 -36.22 -13.92 28.23
N GLY A 328 -36.97 -13.52 29.26
CA GLY A 328 -38.43 -13.42 29.21
C GLY A 328 -38.92 -12.49 28.10
N GLU A 329 -38.35 -11.28 28.00
CA GLU A 329 -38.72 -10.32 26.94
C GLU A 329 -38.33 -10.80 25.54
N VAL A 330 -37.18 -11.48 25.40
CA VAL A 330 -36.80 -12.11 24.12
C VAL A 330 -37.81 -13.20 23.72
N ILE A 331 -38.22 -14.05 24.67
CA ILE A 331 -39.20 -15.12 24.41
C ILE A 331 -40.55 -14.50 24.02
N GLN A 332 -41.00 -13.47 24.73
CA GLN A 332 -42.25 -12.78 24.44
C GLN A 332 -42.24 -12.14 23.04
N GLU A 333 -41.17 -11.44 22.66
CA GLU A 333 -41.08 -10.85 21.32
C GLU A 333 -41.04 -11.91 20.21
N LEU A 334 -40.37 -13.04 20.44
CA LEU A 334 -40.36 -14.15 19.49
C LEU A 334 -41.72 -14.84 19.39
N PHE A 335 -42.48 -14.87 20.48
CA PHE A 335 -43.84 -15.41 20.52
C PHE A 335 -44.83 -14.53 19.74
N GLU A 336 -44.75 -13.21 19.87
CA GLU A 336 -45.55 -12.29 19.05
C GLU A 336 -45.21 -12.41 17.55
N ILE A 337 -43.93 -12.56 17.23
CA ILE A 337 -43.52 -12.85 15.85
C ILE A 337 -44.11 -14.18 15.37
N TYR A 338 -44.15 -15.18 16.23
CA TYR A 338 -44.75 -16.47 15.92
C TYR A 338 -46.25 -16.36 15.61
N LYS A 339 -47.03 -15.60 16.39
CA LYS A 339 -48.45 -15.35 16.09
C LYS A 339 -48.63 -14.76 14.69
N ILE A 340 -47.81 -13.79 14.31
CA ILE A 340 -47.83 -13.19 12.97
C ILE A 340 -47.53 -14.23 11.90
N ILE A 341 -46.53 -15.09 12.10
CA ILE A 341 -46.18 -16.15 11.14
C ILE A 341 -47.34 -17.14 10.99
N LEU A 342 -47.93 -17.61 12.10
CA LEU A 342 -49.08 -18.52 12.06
C LEU A 342 -50.28 -17.96 11.33
N GLU A 343 -50.58 -16.69 11.56
CA GLU A 343 -51.75 -16.03 10.99
C GLU A 343 -51.56 -15.80 9.48
N LYS A 344 -50.35 -15.40 9.06
CA LYS A 344 -50.10 -14.93 7.69
C LYS A 344 -49.60 -16.01 6.73
N VAL A 345 -48.96 -17.07 7.21
CA VAL A 345 -48.49 -18.19 6.36
C VAL A 345 -49.64 -18.87 5.59
N PRO A 346 -50.80 -19.18 6.19
CA PRO A 346 -51.95 -19.75 5.46
C PRO A 346 -52.50 -18.83 4.37
N GLN A 347 -52.30 -17.51 4.51
CA GLN A 347 -52.79 -16.48 3.57
C GLN A 347 -51.85 -16.30 2.36
N MET A 348 -50.69 -16.96 2.33
CA MET A 348 -49.71 -16.82 1.25
C MET A 348 -50.14 -17.53 -0.03
N LYS A 349 -49.80 -16.94 -1.18
CA LYS A 349 -50.11 -17.50 -2.50
C LYS A 349 -49.25 -18.75 -2.81
N PRO A 350 -49.84 -19.84 -3.34
CA PRO A 350 -49.10 -21.05 -3.73
C PRO A 350 -47.97 -20.81 -4.74
N ALA A 351 -48.06 -19.77 -5.57
CA ALA A 351 -47.05 -19.40 -6.55
C ALA A 351 -45.73 -18.89 -5.93
N VAL A 352 -45.75 -18.48 -4.66
CA VAL A 352 -44.59 -17.91 -3.96
C VAL A 352 -43.72 -19.01 -3.34
N LEU A 353 -44.35 -20.04 -2.77
CA LEU A 353 -43.67 -21.17 -2.13
C LEU A 353 -43.48 -22.37 -3.08
N GLY A 354 -44.21 -22.39 -4.20
CA GLY A 354 -44.32 -23.54 -5.10
C GLY A 354 -45.50 -24.43 -4.69
N LYS A 355 -46.28 -24.93 -5.67
CA LYS A 355 -47.51 -25.70 -5.40
C LYS A 355 -47.28 -26.92 -4.50
N PHE A 356 -46.18 -27.65 -4.73
CA PHE A 356 -45.81 -28.82 -3.94
C PHE A 356 -45.48 -28.45 -2.49
N ALA A 357 -44.67 -27.40 -2.32
CA ALA A 357 -44.19 -27.02 -1.01
C ALA A 357 -45.28 -26.33 -0.17
N HIS A 358 -46.17 -25.56 -0.81
CA HIS A 358 -47.38 -25.02 -0.16
C HIS A 358 -48.33 -26.14 0.30
N LYS A 359 -48.55 -27.16 -0.53
CA LYS A 359 -49.48 -28.26 -0.22
C LYS A 359 -48.94 -29.26 0.81
N TYR A 360 -47.63 -29.52 0.84
CA TYR A 360 -47.07 -30.63 1.63
C TYR A 360 -45.99 -30.22 2.63
N GLU A 361 -45.05 -29.35 2.26
CA GLU A 361 -43.92 -29.00 3.13
C GLU A 361 -44.32 -27.97 4.18
N MET A 362 -45.12 -26.98 3.81
CA MET A 362 -45.59 -25.92 4.71
C MET A 362 -46.48 -26.48 5.84
N PRO A 363 -47.51 -27.32 5.60
CA PRO A 363 -48.27 -27.94 6.68
C PRO A 363 -47.41 -28.82 7.58
N LYS A 364 -46.45 -29.57 7.02
CA LYS A 364 -45.53 -30.41 7.80
C LYS A 364 -44.60 -29.59 8.68
N SER A 365 -44.00 -28.53 8.15
CA SER A 365 -43.17 -27.60 8.93
C SER A 365 -43.99 -26.90 9.99
N MET A 366 -45.24 -26.51 9.68
CA MET A 366 -46.12 -25.89 10.66
C MET A 366 -46.57 -26.84 11.77
N ALA A 367 -46.85 -28.11 11.44
CA ALA A 367 -47.18 -29.14 12.42
C ALA A 367 -45.98 -29.46 13.31
N LYS A 368 -44.79 -29.66 12.73
CA LYS A 368 -43.55 -29.84 13.50
C LYS A 368 -43.28 -28.67 14.43
N PHE A 369 -43.48 -27.45 13.92
CA PHE A 369 -43.31 -26.24 14.70
C PHE A 369 -44.33 -26.15 15.84
N LYS A 370 -45.64 -26.37 15.60
CA LYS A 370 -46.66 -26.43 16.66
C LYS A 370 -46.35 -27.50 17.71
N ASN A 371 -45.82 -28.64 17.29
CA ASN A 371 -45.44 -29.73 18.19
C ASN A 371 -44.27 -29.37 19.11
N VAL A 372 -43.42 -28.40 18.77
CA VAL A 372 -42.38 -27.88 19.68
C VAL A 372 -43.01 -27.28 20.94
N PHE A 373 -44.19 -26.67 20.78
CA PHE A 373 -44.96 -26.06 21.86
C PHE A 373 -46.05 -27.01 22.39
N ASN A 374 -46.01 -28.31 22.06
CA ASN A 374 -47.06 -29.29 22.39
C ASN A 374 -48.47 -28.85 21.94
N GLY A 375 -48.56 -28.02 20.90
CA GLY A 375 -49.84 -27.46 20.44
C GLY A 375 -50.35 -26.28 21.27
N GLU A 376 -49.64 -25.86 22.32
CA GLU A 376 -50.03 -24.71 23.13
C GLU A 376 -49.93 -23.41 22.32
N THR A 377 -50.89 -22.52 22.57
CA THR A 377 -50.98 -21.20 21.94
C THR A 377 -51.16 -20.05 22.93
N GLU A 378 -51.24 -20.36 24.23
CA GLU A 378 -51.41 -19.37 25.29
C GLU A 378 -50.06 -18.95 25.85
N GLU A 379 -49.82 -17.64 25.87
CA GLU A 379 -48.56 -17.03 26.34
C GLU A 379 -48.20 -17.47 27.76
N GLU A 380 -49.21 -17.54 28.63
CA GLU A 380 -49.10 -17.91 30.05
C GLU A 380 -48.62 -19.34 30.27
N LYS A 381 -48.84 -20.24 29.31
CA LYS A 381 -48.37 -21.64 29.36
C LYS A 381 -46.99 -21.80 28.73
N ILE A 382 -46.72 -21.02 27.69
CA ILE A 382 -45.52 -21.14 26.86
C ILE A 382 -44.31 -20.48 27.51
N ILE A 383 -44.47 -19.27 28.09
CA ILE A 383 -43.35 -18.55 28.73
C ILE A 383 -42.74 -19.38 29.87
N PRO A 384 -43.52 -19.98 30.81
CA PRO A 384 -42.96 -20.84 31.85
C PRO A 384 -42.23 -22.07 31.31
N MET A 385 -42.69 -22.66 30.20
CA MET A 385 -41.99 -23.79 29.57
C MET A 385 -40.57 -23.41 29.12
N PHE A 386 -40.37 -22.19 28.61
CA PHE A 386 -39.05 -21.71 28.19
C PHE A 386 -38.17 -21.19 29.34
N MET A 387 -38.80 -20.76 30.43
CA MET A 387 -38.11 -20.34 31.64
C MET A 387 -37.73 -21.54 32.52
N SER A 388 -38.30 -22.73 32.28
CA SER A 388 -37.83 -23.97 32.91
C SER A 388 -36.43 -24.31 32.37
N ASP A 389 -35.44 -24.46 33.25
CA ASP A 389 -34.03 -24.29 32.85
C ASP A 389 -33.47 -25.37 31.91
N ILE A 390 -34.07 -26.56 31.81
CA ILE A 390 -33.44 -27.70 31.11
C ILE A 390 -34.48 -28.64 30.50
N ARG A 391 -34.37 -28.91 29.18
CA ARG A 391 -34.97 -30.10 28.56
C ARG A 391 -33.89 -31.15 28.36
N ALA A 392 -34.18 -32.37 28.80
CA ALA A 392 -33.43 -33.55 28.41
C ALA A 392 -33.77 -33.87 26.93
N LYS A 393 -32.83 -33.66 26.01
CA LYS A 393 -32.97 -34.01 24.60
C LYS A 393 -32.10 -35.22 24.30
N THR A 394 -32.71 -36.32 23.90
CA THR A 394 -31.98 -37.49 23.41
C THR A 394 -31.49 -37.21 22.00
N ILE A 395 -30.18 -37.13 21.81
CA ILE A 395 -29.55 -36.98 20.49
C ILE A 395 -28.82 -38.27 20.11
N LYS A 396 -28.86 -38.61 18.83
CA LYS A 396 -28.12 -39.74 18.28
C LYS A 396 -26.68 -39.31 17.99
N VAL A 397 -25.72 -39.84 18.75
CA VAL A 397 -24.30 -39.54 18.60
C VAL A 397 -23.60 -40.71 17.93
N PRO A 398 -22.79 -40.50 16.87
CA PRO A 398 -22.00 -41.57 16.28
C PRO A 398 -21.04 -42.17 17.32
N HIS A 399 -21.00 -43.49 17.37
CA HIS A 399 -20.13 -44.26 18.24
C HIS A 399 -19.32 -45.23 17.39
N ASP A 400 -18.00 -45.23 17.56
CA ASP A 400 -17.03 -45.78 16.60
C ASP A 400 -17.23 -47.27 16.27
N HIS A 401 -17.98 -48.02 17.09
CA HIS A 401 -18.23 -49.45 16.91
C HIS A 401 -19.70 -49.89 17.06
N LEU A 402 -20.63 -48.97 17.38
CA LEU A 402 -22.03 -49.33 17.72
C LEU A 402 -23.09 -48.59 16.86
N GLY A 403 -22.66 -47.85 15.83
CA GLY A 403 -23.57 -47.01 15.05
C GLY A 403 -23.91 -45.73 15.80
N TYR A 404 -25.18 -45.46 16.07
CA TYR A 404 -25.60 -44.26 16.80
C TYR A 404 -26.13 -44.65 18.19
N ILE A 405 -25.59 -44.02 19.24
CA ILE A 405 -26.11 -44.15 20.60
C ILE A 405 -26.99 -42.95 20.97
N ASP A 406 -28.08 -43.22 21.66
CA ASP A 406 -28.98 -42.20 22.20
C ASP A 406 -28.35 -41.58 23.45
N LYS A 407 -27.85 -40.34 23.33
CA LYS A 407 -27.28 -39.57 24.44
C LYS A 407 -28.25 -38.48 24.86
N THR A 408 -28.70 -38.53 26.11
CA THR A 408 -29.54 -37.48 26.69
C THR A 408 -28.67 -36.27 27.04
N VAL A 409 -28.78 -35.20 26.26
CA VAL A 409 -28.10 -33.93 26.52
C VAL A 409 -29.06 -32.97 27.20
N LYS A 410 -28.62 -32.38 28.31
CA LYS A 410 -29.31 -31.26 28.96
C LYS A 410 -29.03 -30.00 28.16
N THR A 411 -29.94 -29.63 27.27
CA THR A 411 -29.86 -28.38 26.50
C THR A 411 -30.78 -27.34 27.12
N ALA A 412 -30.30 -26.11 27.27
CA ALA A 412 -31.15 -25.00 27.66
C ALA A 412 -32.28 -24.86 26.64
N TRP A 413 -33.52 -24.68 27.12
CA TRP A 413 -34.69 -24.55 26.25
C TRP A 413 -34.55 -23.46 25.19
N PHE A 414 -33.79 -22.40 25.51
CA PHE A 414 -33.48 -21.32 24.59
C PHE A 414 -32.66 -21.77 23.37
N ASP A 415 -31.69 -22.67 23.54
CA ASP A 415 -30.89 -23.20 22.44
C ASP A 415 -31.70 -24.18 21.58
N VAL A 416 -32.57 -24.96 22.23
CA VAL A 416 -33.55 -25.81 21.55
C VAL A 416 -34.52 -24.97 20.73
N LEU A 417 -35.03 -23.87 21.28
CA LEU A 417 -35.86 -22.90 20.57
C LEU A 417 -35.10 -22.35 19.37
N LYS A 418 -33.86 -21.89 19.54
CA LYS A 418 -33.05 -21.32 18.45
C LYS A 418 -32.84 -22.30 17.29
N GLU A 419 -32.52 -23.56 17.56
CA GLU A 419 -32.36 -24.60 16.53
C GLU A 419 -33.70 -24.95 15.86
N SER A 420 -34.75 -25.21 16.65
CA SER A 420 -36.04 -25.68 16.16
C SER A 420 -36.85 -24.59 15.46
N TYR A 421 -36.74 -23.34 15.92
CA TYR A 421 -37.45 -22.19 15.38
C TYR A 421 -36.93 -21.82 13.97
N PHE A 422 -35.61 -21.77 13.79
CA PHE A 422 -35.04 -21.41 12.48
C PHE A 422 -35.06 -22.57 11.49
N THR A 423 -34.74 -23.80 11.89
CA THR A 423 -34.60 -24.90 10.91
C THR A 423 -35.87 -25.12 10.08
N HIS A 424 -37.05 -24.95 10.69
CA HIS A 424 -38.33 -25.16 10.00
C HIS A 424 -38.85 -23.94 9.22
N ILE A 425 -38.48 -22.72 9.62
CA ILE A 425 -38.96 -21.49 8.97
C ILE A 425 -37.91 -20.89 8.02
N GLU A 426 -36.61 -21.19 8.17
CA GLU A 426 -35.54 -20.75 7.27
C GLU A 426 -35.77 -21.21 5.84
N TRP A 427 -36.37 -22.37 5.64
CA TRP A 427 -36.78 -22.81 4.31
C TRP A 427 -37.84 -21.87 3.71
N ILE A 428 -38.89 -21.50 4.48
CA ILE A 428 -39.95 -20.55 4.06
C ILE A 428 -39.31 -19.19 3.74
N TYR A 429 -38.44 -18.71 4.62
CA TYR A 429 -37.68 -17.47 4.43
C TYR A 429 -36.80 -17.50 3.18
N GLY A 430 -36.08 -18.60 2.98
CA GLY A 430 -35.23 -18.81 1.82
C GLY A 430 -36.05 -18.84 0.52
N ALA A 431 -37.22 -19.49 0.53
CA ALA A 431 -38.15 -19.49 -0.59
C ALA A 431 -38.67 -18.07 -0.89
N LEU A 432 -39.09 -17.33 0.13
CA LEU A 432 -39.55 -15.94 0.01
C LEU A 432 -38.45 -15.01 -0.51
N LYS A 433 -37.22 -15.13 0.00
CA LYS A 433 -36.07 -14.36 -0.49
C LYS A 433 -35.66 -14.70 -1.91
N ARG A 434 -35.73 -15.98 -2.31
CA ARG A 434 -35.51 -16.38 -3.72
C ARG A 434 -36.59 -15.82 -4.62
N HIS A 435 -37.86 -15.85 -4.21
CA HIS A 435 -38.96 -15.24 -4.95
C HIS A 435 -38.81 -13.72 -5.07
N GLU A 436 -38.38 -13.05 -4.00
CA GLU A 436 -38.01 -11.63 -4.02
C GLU A 436 -36.88 -11.38 -5.03
N PHE A 437 -35.81 -12.18 -4.98
CA PHE A 437 -34.63 -12.04 -5.84
C PHE A 437 -34.97 -12.19 -7.33
N LEU A 438 -35.73 -13.23 -7.68
CA LEU A 438 -36.15 -13.52 -9.06
C LEU A 438 -37.05 -12.42 -9.65
N LYS A 439 -37.86 -11.74 -8.82
CA LYS A 439 -38.65 -10.58 -9.24
C LYS A 439 -37.86 -9.26 -9.25
N THR A 440 -36.71 -9.20 -8.59
CA THR A 440 -35.96 -7.94 -8.34
C THR A 440 -34.86 -7.66 -9.36
N TYR A 441 -34.39 -8.67 -10.12
CA TYR A 441 -33.32 -8.50 -11.11
C TYR A 441 -33.79 -8.72 -12.55
N PRO A 442 -34.49 -7.77 -13.19
CA PRO A 442 -34.19 -7.50 -14.59
C PRO A 442 -32.77 -6.92 -14.62
N LYS A 443 -31.87 -7.46 -15.47
CA LYS A 443 -30.45 -7.04 -15.63
C LYS A 443 -30.29 -5.52 -15.45
N GLN A 444 -29.85 -5.07 -14.27
CA GLN A 444 -29.57 -3.66 -14.05
C GLN A 444 -28.31 -3.31 -14.84
N SER A 445 -28.45 -2.38 -15.80
CA SER A 445 -27.31 -1.92 -16.59
C SER A 445 -26.23 -1.29 -15.70
N ILE A 446 -24.95 -1.46 -16.05
CA ILE A 446 -23.80 -0.85 -15.34
C ILE A 446 -24.01 0.67 -15.13
N SER A 447 -24.77 1.33 -16.01
CA SER A 447 -25.11 2.76 -15.91
C SER A 447 -25.91 3.13 -14.65
N SER A 448 -26.76 2.23 -14.11
CA SER A 448 -27.52 2.51 -12.88
C SER A 448 -26.68 2.32 -11.61
N LEU A 449 -25.62 1.49 -11.68
CA LEU A 449 -24.61 1.37 -10.62
C LEU A 449 -23.72 2.62 -10.52
N VAL A 450 -23.35 3.21 -11.66
CA VAL A 450 -22.51 4.43 -11.72
C VAL A 450 -23.24 5.68 -11.21
N ARG A 451 -24.58 5.72 -11.30
CA ARG A 451 -25.41 6.83 -10.79
C ARG A 451 -25.82 6.67 -9.32
N ASN A 452 -25.35 5.65 -8.61
CA ASN A 452 -25.72 5.43 -7.20
C ASN A 452 -25.12 6.55 -6.31
N PRO A 453 -25.95 7.43 -5.70
CA PRO A 453 -25.46 8.55 -4.90
C PRO A 453 -24.63 8.10 -3.69
N LYS A 454 -24.92 6.92 -3.13
CA LYS A 454 -24.13 6.33 -2.04
C LYS A 454 -22.72 6.01 -2.50
N LEU A 455 -22.57 5.29 -3.62
CA LEU A 455 -21.26 4.90 -4.14
C LEU A 455 -20.42 6.13 -4.51
N GLN A 456 -21.06 7.18 -5.04
CA GLN A 456 -20.39 8.45 -5.28
C GLN A 456 -19.95 9.12 -3.97
N ALA A 457 -20.82 9.19 -2.96
CA ALA A 457 -20.50 9.77 -1.66
C ALA A 457 -19.35 9.00 -0.96
N GLU A 458 -19.36 7.67 -0.97
CA GLU A 458 -18.28 6.83 -0.42
C GLU A 458 -16.95 7.06 -1.14
N LYS A 459 -16.98 7.19 -2.47
CA LYS A 459 -15.78 7.52 -3.27
C LYS A 459 -15.22 8.89 -2.88
N TRP A 460 -16.08 9.87 -2.60
CA TRP A 460 -15.65 11.19 -2.14
C TRP A 460 -15.12 11.19 -0.71
N ILE A 461 -15.72 10.43 0.21
CA ILE A 461 -15.19 10.22 1.56
C ILE A 461 -13.77 9.68 1.49
N ARG A 462 -13.52 8.61 0.72
CA ARG A 462 -12.16 8.05 0.56
C ARG A 462 -11.16 9.07 0.02
N ARG A 463 -11.58 9.92 -0.92
CA ARG A 463 -10.73 11.00 -1.45
C ARG A 463 -10.43 12.06 -0.39
N LEU A 464 -11.42 12.43 0.43
CA LEU A 464 -11.24 13.36 1.54
C LEU A 464 -10.31 12.77 2.60
N GLU A 465 -10.44 11.50 2.95
CA GLU A 465 -9.56 10.80 3.90
C GLU A 465 -8.11 10.78 3.42
N ILE A 466 -7.87 10.49 2.14
CA ILE A 466 -6.52 10.56 1.54
C ILE A 466 -5.94 11.98 1.65
N VAL A 467 -6.75 13.02 1.42
CA VAL A 467 -6.30 14.40 1.53
C VAL A 467 -6.09 14.82 2.98
N GLU A 468 -6.94 14.38 3.91
CA GLU A 468 -6.77 14.59 5.34
C GLU A 468 -5.43 14.03 5.82
N ASN A 469 -5.17 12.75 5.55
CA ASN A 469 -3.93 12.08 5.93
C ASN A 469 -2.70 12.82 5.37
N LYS A 470 -2.78 13.32 4.13
CA LYS A 470 -1.72 14.14 3.53
C LYS A 470 -1.55 15.49 4.24
N PHE A 471 -2.66 16.12 4.64
CA PHE A 471 -2.62 17.39 5.37
C PHE A 471 -2.07 17.23 6.77
N GLU A 472 -2.48 16.18 7.48
CA GLU A 472 -1.95 15.85 8.80
C GLU A 472 -0.46 15.56 8.75
N ALA A 473 -0.01 14.72 7.80
CA ALA A 473 1.40 14.45 7.59
C ALA A 473 2.18 15.74 7.30
N ARG A 474 1.62 16.65 6.48
CA ARG A 474 2.27 17.95 6.19
C ARG A 474 2.27 18.88 7.40
N VAL A 475 1.20 18.96 8.17
CA VAL A 475 1.15 19.76 9.40
C VAL A 475 2.15 19.23 10.42
N ARG A 476 2.26 17.90 10.55
CA ARG A 476 3.26 17.25 11.42
C ARG A 476 4.68 17.61 10.99
N PHE A 477 5.01 17.44 9.69
CA PHE A 477 6.28 17.89 9.12
C PHE A 477 6.55 19.38 9.44
N LEU A 478 5.59 20.26 9.20
CA LEU A 478 5.77 21.70 9.41
C LEU A 478 5.92 22.05 10.91
N LYS A 479 5.22 21.34 11.79
CA LYS A 479 5.40 21.46 13.24
C LYS A 479 6.83 21.04 13.61
N ASN A 480 7.31 19.90 13.15
CA ASN A 480 8.67 19.43 13.41
C ASN A 480 9.72 20.46 12.97
N VAL A 481 9.55 21.04 11.77
CA VAL A 481 10.43 22.10 11.25
C VAL A 481 10.38 23.38 12.08
N THR A 482 9.19 23.80 12.55
CA THR A 482 9.01 25.09 13.22
C THR A 482 9.33 25.08 14.72
N THR A 483 9.04 23.97 15.40
CA THR A 483 9.30 23.78 16.84
C THR A 483 10.72 23.31 17.12
N GLY A 484 11.41 22.74 16.14
CA GLY A 484 12.69 22.06 16.36
C GLY A 484 12.57 20.84 17.27
N ALA A 485 11.35 20.32 17.49
CA ALA A 485 11.04 19.27 18.46
C ALA A 485 11.77 17.94 18.22
N VAL A 486 12.42 17.78 17.06
CA VAL A 486 13.35 16.68 16.83
C VAL A 486 14.47 16.70 17.88
N PHE A 487 14.95 17.87 18.32
CA PHE A 487 16.08 17.99 19.24
C PHE A 487 15.68 18.76 20.50
N LYS A 488 15.04 18.10 21.47
CA LYS A 488 14.88 18.65 22.83
C LYS A 488 15.00 17.55 23.87
N ASN A 489 16.12 17.58 24.59
CA ASN A 489 16.31 17.21 25.99
C ASN A 489 17.81 17.40 26.31
N ASN A 490 18.13 18.42 27.11
CA ASN A 490 19.46 18.80 27.66
C ASN A 490 20.60 19.23 26.71
N ASP A 491 20.51 18.96 25.41
CA ASP A 491 21.31 19.55 24.34
C ASP A 491 20.32 20.20 23.35
N ASP A 492 20.58 21.42 22.88
CA ASP A 492 19.74 22.05 21.85
C ASP A 492 19.80 21.28 20.52
N GLY A 493 20.68 20.26 20.47
CA GLY A 493 20.94 19.36 19.37
C GLY A 493 21.42 20.10 18.13
N THR A 494 21.80 21.37 18.25
CA THR A 494 22.35 22.17 17.18
C THR A 494 23.66 21.55 16.71
N ARG A 495 24.49 21.04 17.62
CA ARG A 495 25.73 20.34 17.26
C ARG A 495 25.47 19.03 16.50
N ILE A 496 24.58 18.18 17.01
CA ILE A 496 24.22 16.90 16.36
C ILE A 496 23.58 17.17 15.00
N LYS A 497 22.62 18.10 14.92
CA LYS A 497 21.98 18.52 13.68
C LYS A 497 23.00 19.09 12.69
N ASN A 498 23.90 19.98 13.11
CA ASN A 498 24.94 20.53 12.24
C ASN A 498 25.89 19.44 11.76
N ASN A 499 26.26 18.48 12.59
CA ASN A 499 27.09 17.34 12.18
C ASN A 499 26.37 16.47 11.14
N ILE A 500 25.08 16.19 11.33
CA ILE A 500 24.24 15.46 10.38
C ILE A 500 24.14 16.24 9.06
N LEU A 501 23.81 17.53 9.10
CA LEU A 501 23.70 18.37 7.91
C LEU A 501 25.02 18.51 7.16
N THR A 502 26.14 18.64 7.88
CA THR A 502 27.49 18.72 7.30
C THR A 502 27.86 17.40 6.64
N SER A 503 27.63 16.27 7.32
CA SER A 503 27.89 14.93 6.78
C SER A 503 27.01 14.64 5.56
N PHE A 504 25.73 14.98 5.67
CA PHE A 504 24.76 14.87 4.58
C PHE A 504 25.21 15.70 3.37
N LYS A 505 25.60 16.97 3.57
CA LYS A 505 26.07 17.83 2.48
C LYS A 505 27.34 17.30 1.82
N LYS A 506 28.27 16.79 2.62
CA LYS A 506 29.51 16.18 2.13
C LYS A 506 29.25 14.94 1.27
N ILE A 507 28.35 14.07 1.71
CA ILE A 507 27.92 12.89 0.95
C ILE A 507 27.20 13.32 -0.33
N GLU A 508 26.29 14.28 -0.23
CA GLU A 508 25.58 14.87 -1.37
C GLU A 508 26.57 15.40 -2.41
N ASP A 509 27.59 16.16 -1.98
CA ASP A 509 28.61 16.72 -2.87
C ASP A 509 29.56 15.64 -3.42
N THR A 510 29.70 14.50 -2.74
CA THR A 510 30.49 13.35 -3.21
C THR A 510 29.73 12.56 -4.28
N ILE A 511 28.49 12.14 -3.98
CA ILE A 511 27.61 11.39 -4.90
C ILE A 511 27.28 12.26 -6.11
N TYR A 512 26.84 13.50 -5.90
CA TYR A 512 26.42 14.41 -6.98
C TYR A 512 27.55 15.32 -7.48
N GLY A 513 28.79 15.06 -7.07
CA GLY A 513 29.98 15.74 -7.58
C GLY A 513 30.93 14.77 -8.24
N GLN A 514 32.03 14.45 -7.55
CA GLN A 514 33.14 13.69 -8.13
C GLN A 514 32.74 12.29 -8.59
N VAL A 515 32.09 11.53 -7.71
CA VAL A 515 31.80 10.11 -7.95
C VAL A 515 30.75 10.00 -9.04
N GLY A 516 29.62 10.71 -8.91
CA GLY A 516 28.56 10.72 -9.91
C GLY A 516 29.01 11.24 -11.27
N GLU A 517 29.84 12.28 -11.33
CA GLU A 517 30.43 12.71 -12.61
C GLU A 517 31.27 11.61 -13.24
N SER A 518 32.15 10.98 -12.46
CA SER A 518 33.02 9.92 -12.97
C SER A 518 32.22 8.71 -13.46
N PHE A 519 31.14 8.35 -12.75
CA PHE A 519 30.20 7.30 -13.13
C PHE A 519 29.48 7.64 -14.44
N VAL A 520 28.91 8.85 -14.55
CA VAL A 520 28.19 9.27 -15.78
C VAL A 520 29.15 9.43 -16.95
N ARG A 521 30.41 9.84 -16.74
CA ARG A 521 31.45 9.85 -17.78
C ARG A 521 31.77 8.43 -18.25
N TYR A 522 31.84 7.46 -17.34
CA TYR A 522 31.99 6.05 -17.69
C TYR A 522 30.80 5.60 -18.55
N VAL A 523 29.56 5.82 -18.11
CA VAL A 523 28.34 5.48 -18.87
C VAL A 523 28.39 6.08 -20.27
N ASN A 524 28.75 7.36 -20.38
CA ASN A 524 28.81 8.05 -21.67
C ASN A 524 29.91 7.50 -22.59
N LYS A 525 31.08 7.14 -22.02
CA LYS A 525 32.20 6.58 -22.79
C LYS A 525 31.91 5.16 -23.25
N TYR A 526 31.49 4.29 -22.34
CA TYR A 526 31.28 2.87 -22.60
C TYR A 526 29.97 2.62 -23.35
N GLY A 527 28.86 3.23 -22.93
CA GLY A 527 27.59 3.14 -23.68
C GLY A 527 27.73 3.62 -25.12
N ARG A 528 28.54 4.65 -25.40
CA ARG A 528 28.84 5.06 -26.78
C ARG A 528 29.68 4.03 -27.53
N LYS A 529 30.69 3.45 -26.88
CA LYS A 529 31.56 2.44 -27.48
C LYS A 529 30.76 1.18 -27.81
N ASP A 530 29.99 0.68 -26.85
CA ASP A 530 29.25 -0.57 -26.97
C ASP A 530 28.12 -0.47 -28.01
N ILE A 531 27.42 0.67 -28.08
CA ILE A 531 26.47 0.94 -29.19
C ILE A 531 27.20 0.91 -30.54
N LYS A 532 28.36 1.58 -30.67
CA LYS A 532 29.11 1.60 -31.93
C LYS A 532 29.61 0.20 -32.32
N ASP A 533 30.09 -0.57 -31.36
CA ASP A 533 30.58 -1.93 -31.59
C ASP A 533 29.42 -2.86 -32.02
N PHE A 534 28.24 -2.71 -31.40
CA PHE A 534 27.00 -3.37 -31.83
C PHE A 534 26.60 -2.95 -33.26
N GLU A 535 26.52 -1.65 -33.54
CA GLU A 535 26.15 -1.12 -34.86
C GLU A 535 27.10 -1.61 -35.96
N ARG A 536 28.41 -1.65 -35.68
CA ARG A 536 29.43 -2.15 -36.61
C ARG A 536 29.22 -3.63 -36.88
N ARG A 537 29.18 -4.46 -35.83
CA ARG A 537 29.02 -5.92 -35.98
C ARG A 537 27.69 -6.28 -36.63
N TYR A 538 26.61 -5.62 -36.26
CA TYR A 538 25.31 -5.84 -36.89
C TYR A 538 25.40 -5.53 -38.39
N ARG A 539 26.07 -4.45 -38.81
CA ARG A 539 26.25 -4.13 -40.24
C ARG A 539 27.09 -5.19 -40.98
N GLU A 540 28.11 -5.72 -40.33
CA GLU A 540 28.95 -6.79 -40.89
C GLU A 540 28.20 -8.13 -41.03
N THR A 541 27.08 -8.29 -40.31
CA THR A 541 26.35 -9.57 -40.21
C THR A 541 24.86 -9.45 -40.55
N SER A 542 24.38 -8.27 -41.00
CA SER A 542 22.94 -7.96 -41.15
C SER A 542 22.27 -8.84 -42.19
N ASP A 543 23.01 -9.23 -43.23
CA ASP A 543 22.50 -10.06 -44.31
C ASP A 543 21.95 -11.39 -43.78
N PHE A 544 22.53 -11.93 -42.69
CA PHE A 544 22.06 -13.16 -42.05
C PHE A 544 20.75 -13.00 -41.29
N TYR A 545 20.49 -11.81 -40.76
CA TYR A 545 19.34 -11.55 -39.89
C TYR A 545 18.16 -10.96 -40.65
N GLU A 546 18.41 -10.20 -41.71
CA GLU A 546 17.39 -9.48 -42.48
C GLU A 546 16.88 -10.30 -43.69
N HIS A 547 17.70 -11.21 -44.25
CA HIS A 547 17.33 -11.95 -45.45
C HIS A 547 16.81 -13.35 -45.11
N LYS A 548 15.74 -13.80 -45.78
CA LYS A 548 15.22 -15.19 -45.66
C LYS A 548 16.16 -16.24 -46.28
N ALA A 549 17.32 -15.84 -46.80
CA ALA A 549 18.28 -16.75 -47.39
C ALA A 549 18.76 -17.74 -46.32
N ARG A 550 18.84 -19.03 -46.67
CA ARG A 550 19.51 -20.01 -45.80
C ARG A 550 20.95 -19.53 -45.62
N PRO A 551 21.44 -19.34 -44.38
CA PRO A 551 22.81 -18.93 -44.17
C PRO A 551 23.73 -19.94 -44.86
N LYS A 552 24.60 -19.46 -45.77
CA LYS A 552 25.71 -20.25 -46.28
C LYS A 552 26.78 -20.24 -45.19
N GLY A 553 26.80 -21.26 -44.33
CA GLY A 553 27.70 -21.36 -43.18
C GLY A 553 27.21 -22.35 -42.12
N ASP A 554 28.05 -22.64 -41.13
CA ASP A 554 27.66 -23.47 -39.99
C ASP A 554 26.64 -22.72 -39.13
N LYS A 555 25.45 -23.31 -38.97
CA LYS A 555 24.38 -22.79 -38.11
C LYS A 555 24.88 -22.42 -36.71
N PHE A 556 25.85 -23.17 -36.19
CA PHE A 556 26.47 -22.93 -34.89
C PHE A 556 27.16 -21.56 -34.82
N GLU A 557 27.96 -21.20 -35.82
CA GLU A 557 28.69 -19.93 -35.87
C GLU A 557 27.73 -18.73 -35.90
N HIS A 558 26.67 -18.82 -36.70
CA HIS A 558 25.67 -17.76 -36.80
C HIS A 558 24.88 -17.59 -35.48
N CYS A 559 24.56 -18.69 -34.80
CA CYS A 559 23.96 -18.65 -33.48
C CYS A 559 24.91 -18.01 -32.44
N ALA A 560 26.21 -18.32 -32.50
CA ALA A 560 27.22 -17.75 -31.61
C ALA A 560 27.35 -16.22 -31.81
N GLU A 561 27.42 -15.74 -33.05
CA GLU A 561 27.52 -14.30 -33.32
C GLU A 561 26.21 -13.56 -32.99
N ALA A 562 25.04 -14.16 -33.24
CA ALA A 562 23.76 -13.59 -32.83
C ALA A 562 23.67 -13.42 -31.30
N ARG A 563 24.07 -14.44 -30.53
CA ARG A 563 24.16 -14.37 -29.06
C ARG A 563 25.15 -13.29 -28.61
N LYS A 564 26.27 -13.13 -29.31
CA LYS A 564 27.26 -12.09 -29.01
C LYS A 564 26.72 -10.68 -29.27
N LEU A 565 25.98 -10.46 -30.35
CA LEU A 565 25.28 -9.21 -30.62
C LEU A 565 24.22 -8.91 -29.57
N GLN A 566 23.43 -9.92 -29.18
CA GLN A 566 22.45 -9.82 -28.10
C GLN A 566 23.12 -9.39 -26.79
N LEU A 567 24.22 -10.06 -26.42
CA LEU A 567 24.97 -9.74 -25.21
C LEU A 567 25.53 -8.32 -25.26
N GLN A 568 26.12 -7.90 -26.38
CA GLN A 568 26.68 -6.54 -26.53
C GLN A 568 25.62 -5.45 -26.44
N TRP A 569 24.47 -5.64 -27.12
CA TRP A 569 23.36 -4.71 -27.01
C TRP A 569 22.81 -4.69 -25.58
N GLY A 570 22.70 -5.86 -24.93
CA GLY A 570 22.28 -6.01 -23.54
C GLY A 570 23.19 -5.27 -22.56
N ILE A 571 24.52 -5.36 -22.74
CA ILE A 571 25.52 -4.62 -21.95
C ILE A 571 25.35 -3.12 -22.15
N ALA A 572 25.26 -2.65 -23.40
CA ALA A 572 25.06 -1.24 -23.71
C ALA A 572 23.76 -0.71 -23.07
N HIS A 573 22.67 -1.47 -23.19
CA HIS A 573 21.38 -1.14 -22.62
C HIS A 573 21.41 -1.09 -21.10
N SER A 574 22.03 -2.06 -20.45
CA SER A 574 22.22 -2.07 -18.99
C SER A 574 23.00 -0.85 -18.51
N VAL A 575 24.17 -0.57 -19.09
CA VAL A 575 25.02 0.57 -18.70
C VAL A 575 24.30 1.91 -18.87
N ILE A 576 23.59 2.10 -19.98
CA ILE A 576 22.85 3.33 -20.27
C ILE A 576 21.65 3.50 -19.33
N ASN A 577 20.92 2.42 -19.04
CA ASN A 577 19.77 2.47 -18.13
C ASN A 577 20.19 2.79 -16.70
N ILE A 578 21.25 2.17 -16.20
CA ILE A 578 21.75 2.48 -14.85
C ILE A 578 22.18 3.96 -14.77
N GLY A 579 22.85 4.47 -15.81
CA GLY A 579 23.17 5.90 -15.89
C GLY A 579 21.95 6.82 -15.97
N TYR A 580 20.92 6.42 -16.72
CA TYR A 580 19.65 7.14 -16.77
C TYR A 580 18.97 7.19 -15.40
N ASP A 581 18.87 6.05 -14.71
CA ASP A 581 18.22 5.98 -13.41
C ASP A 581 18.95 6.81 -12.35
N PHE A 582 20.29 6.77 -12.34
CA PHE A 582 21.09 7.65 -11.49
C PHE A 582 20.78 9.13 -11.73
N ILE A 583 20.73 9.55 -12.99
CA ILE A 583 20.51 10.95 -13.35
C ILE A 583 19.08 11.39 -13.06
N GLU A 584 18.09 10.58 -13.42
CA GLU A 584 16.68 10.95 -13.34
C GLU A 584 16.23 11.10 -11.89
N SER A 585 16.66 10.20 -11.01
CA SER A 585 16.26 10.25 -9.60
C SER A 585 16.96 11.34 -8.80
N ASN A 586 18.13 11.78 -9.26
CA ASN A 586 18.91 12.80 -8.57
C ASN A 586 18.82 14.19 -9.22
N LYS A 587 17.98 14.36 -10.25
CA LYS A 587 17.89 15.60 -11.02
C LYS A 587 17.60 16.85 -10.18
N ASP A 588 16.86 16.70 -9.09
CA ASP A 588 16.50 17.79 -8.17
C ASP A 588 17.65 18.16 -7.22
N SER A 589 18.64 17.28 -7.08
CA SER A 589 19.84 17.51 -6.26
C SER A 589 20.97 18.16 -7.07
N PHE A 590 20.90 18.16 -8.41
CA PHE A 590 21.91 18.78 -9.25
C PHE A 590 21.74 20.31 -9.29
N TYR A 591 22.87 21.03 -9.25
CA TYR A 591 22.86 22.50 -9.33
C TYR A 591 22.26 22.98 -10.66
N LYS A 592 21.10 23.61 -10.58
CA LYS A 592 20.46 24.30 -11.71
C LYS A 592 21.04 25.71 -11.86
N PRO A 593 21.79 26.02 -12.93
CA PRO A 593 22.30 27.36 -13.13
C PRO A 593 21.15 28.36 -13.37
N LYS A 594 21.12 29.47 -12.62
CA LYS A 594 20.18 30.57 -12.86
C LYS A 594 20.48 31.16 -14.26
N ARG A 595 19.45 31.24 -15.12
CA ARG A 595 19.58 31.69 -16.53
C ARG A 595 20.19 33.10 -16.71
N ARG A 596 20.18 33.97 -15.68
CA ARG A 596 20.53 35.40 -15.76
C ARG A 596 22.00 35.77 -15.48
N HIS A 597 22.89 34.85 -15.14
CA HIS A 597 24.29 35.19 -14.79
C HIS A 597 25.35 34.72 -15.80
N LYS A 598 24.94 34.36 -17.03
CA LYS A 598 25.88 33.94 -18.07
C LYS A 598 26.65 35.09 -18.74
N TRP A 599 26.24 36.35 -18.57
CA TRP A 599 26.74 37.43 -19.42
C TRP A 599 27.77 38.36 -18.76
N PHE A 600 27.83 38.48 -17.43
CA PHE A 600 28.57 39.59 -16.81
C PHE A 600 29.83 39.27 -16.01
N MET A 601 30.13 38.00 -15.68
CA MET A 601 31.38 37.69 -14.96
C MET A 601 31.92 36.35 -15.42
N GLY A 602 33.05 36.36 -16.13
CA GLY A 602 33.83 35.18 -16.54
C GLY A 602 34.43 34.37 -15.37
N VAL A 603 33.85 34.47 -14.17
CA VAL A 603 34.23 33.69 -13.01
C VAL A 603 33.55 32.32 -13.11
N ILE A 604 34.31 31.37 -13.66
CA ILE A 604 33.98 29.95 -13.54
C ILE A 604 33.94 29.65 -12.03
N TYR A 605 32.75 29.48 -11.46
CA TYR A 605 32.62 29.00 -10.08
C TYR A 605 33.28 27.60 -9.99
N ALA A 606 34.56 27.58 -9.59
CA ALA A 606 35.31 26.38 -9.30
C ALA A 606 34.50 25.54 -8.30
N GLY A 607 34.25 24.27 -8.63
CA GLY A 607 33.40 23.35 -7.85
C GLY A 607 32.01 23.07 -8.42
N LYS A 608 31.34 24.04 -9.08
CA LYS A 608 29.98 23.80 -9.64
C LYS A 608 29.97 23.19 -11.05
N GLY A 609 31.14 23.05 -11.67
CA GLY A 609 31.27 22.45 -13.00
C GLY A 609 30.76 21.01 -13.08
N ARG A 610 31.03 20.21 -12.04
CA ARG A 610 30.64 18.79 -11.98
C ARG A 610 29.12 18.62 -11.86
N GLN A 611 28.50 19.31 -10.91
CA GLN A 611 27.05 19.32 -10.73
C GLN A 611 26.33 19.90 -11.95
N ARG A 612 26.89 20.92 -12.59
CA ARG A 612 26.36 21.45 -13.86
C ARG A 612 26.43 20.42 -14.99
N TYR A 613 27.53 19.68 -15.11
CA TYR A 613 27.64 18.58 -16.06
C TYR A 613 26.52 17.55 -15.84
N LEU A 614 26.33 17.09 -14.60
CA LEU A 614 25.25 16.15 -14.26
C LEU A 614 23.85 16.72 -14.56
N TYR A 615 23.62 18.01 -14.28
CA TYR A 615 22.38 18.69 -14.65
C TYR A 615 22.14 18.71 -16.16
N GLU A 616 23.17 18.99 -16.98
CA GLU A 616 23.07 18.93 -18.44
C GLU A 616 22.74 17.50 -18.93
N GLN A 617 23.28 16.48 -18.25
CA GLN A 617 22.94 15.07 -18.52
C GLN A 617 21.47 14.79 -18.17
N ALA A 618 20.97 15.30 -17.04
CA ALA A 618 19.56 15.20 -16.64
C ALA A 618 18.58 15.86 -17.60
N GLU A 619 18.87 17.07 -18.06
CA GLU A 619 18.04 17.73 -19.07
C GLU A 619 18.01 16.92 -20.38
N SER A 620 19.16 16.38 -20.80
CA SER A 620 19.25 15.55 -22.01
C SER A 620 18.42 14.27 -21.89
N ALA A 621 18.51 13.58 -20.75
CA ALA A 621 17.80 12.34 -20.47
C ALA A 621 16.28 12.57 -20.38
N ASN A 622 15.86 13.65 -19.72
CA ASN A 622 14.45 14.05 -19.63
C ASN A 622 13.86 14.41 -21.00
N LEU A 623 14.63 15.07 -21.87
CA LEU A 623 14.22 15.32 -23.24
C LEU A 623 14.07 14.02 -24.03
N ALA A 624 15.06 13.13 -23.96
CA ALA A 624 15.01 11.82 -24.61
C ALA A 624 13.83 10.97 -24.15
N SER A 625 13.57 10.90 -22.85
CA SER A 625 12.43 10.18 -22.27
C SER A 625 11.08 10.72 -22.78
N ARG A 626 10.95 12.04 -22.94
CA ARG A 626 9.75 12.65 -23.54
C ARG A 626 9.59 12.30 -25.02
N MET A 627 10.69 12.29 -25.78
CA MET A 627 10.68 11.89 -27.19
C MET A 627 10.32 10.41 -27.36
N MET A 628 10.84 9.53 -26.49
CA MET A 628 10.53 8.09 -26.51
C MET A 628 9.07 7.77 -26.17
N LYS A 629 8.36 8.67 -25.46
CA LYS A 629 6.93 8.54 -25.18
C LYS A 629 6.04 8.95 -26.35
N ASN A 630 6.57 9.73 -27.29
CA ASN A 630 5.84 10.13 -28.47
C ASN A 630 6.02 9.08 -29.57
N LYS A 631 4.95 8.32 -29.87
CA LYS A 631 4.98 7.22 -30.85
C LYS A 631 5.28 7.69 -32.28
N ASP A 632 4.97 8.95 -32.60
CA ASP A 632 5.13 9.52 -33.94
C ASP A 632 6.52 10.11 -34.18
N TYR A 633 7.42 10.02 -33.19
CA TYR A 633 8.74 10.62 -33.28
C TYR A 633 9.72 9.72 -34.06
N ASP A 634 10.15 10.18 -35.23
CA ASP A 634 11.15 9.47 -36.05
C ASP A 634 12.56 9.61 -35.45
N TYR A 635 12.98 8.60 -34.68
CA TYR A 635 14.31 8.53 -34.06
C TYR A 635 15.45 8.41 -35.08
N LYS A 636 15.18 8.03 -36.35
CA LYS A 636 16.20 7.97 -37.41
C LYS A 636 16.52 9.37 -37.95
N LYS A 637 15.59 10.32 -37.84
CA LYS A 637 15.72 11.72 -38.31
C LYS A 637 16.17 12.70 -37.24
N ILE A 638 16.83 12.26 -36.16
CA ILE A 638 17.40 13.18 -35.15
C ILE A 638 18.42 14.10 -35.84
N LYS A 639 17.97 15.26 -36.36
CA LYS A 639 18.86 16.33 -36.81
C LYS A 639 19.44 16.98 -35.56
N LEU A 640 20.73 16.70 -35.37
CA LEU A 640 21.55 16.88 -34.17
C LEU A 640 21.87 18.33 -33.77
N ASN A 641 21.04 19.31 -34.12
CA ASN A 641 21.28 20.71 -33.79
C ASN A 641 20.67 21.18 -32.46
N ASN A 642 20.06 20.28 -31.68
CA ASN A 642 19.59 20.65 -30.35
C ASN A 642 20.79 20.78 -29.40
N ARG A 643 21.10 22.00 -28.95
CA ARG A 643 22.20 22.33 -28.03
C ARG A 643 22.22 21.47 -26.74
N VAL A 644 21.08 20.87 -26.37
CA VAL A 644 20.91 20.02 -25.19
C VAL A 644 21.36 18.56 -25.43
N LEU A 645 21.34 18.07 -26.67
CA LEU A 645 21.67 16.68 -27.05
C LEU A 645 23.08 16.55 -27.64
N LYS A 646 24.11 16.92 -26.87
CA LYS A 646 25.52 16.73 -27.26
C LYS A 646 25.81 15.26 -27.55
N THR A 647 26.83 15.00 -28.38
CA THR A 647 27.26 13.64 -28.80
C THR A 647 27.54 12.67 -27.66
N THR A 648 27.88 13.20 -26.49
CA THR A 648 28.35 12.46 -25.33
C THR A 648 27.33 12.47 -24.20
N ASN A 649 26.07 12.84 -24.44
CA ASN A 649 25.06 12.93 -23.38
C ASN A 649 24.24 11.64 -23.25
N VAL A 650 23.86 11.28 -22.03
CA VAL A 650 23.07 10.07 -21.72
C VAL A 650 21.77 10.04 -22.53
N GLY A 651 21.05 11.15 -22.62
CA GLY A 651 19.83 11.22 -23.41
C GLY A 651 20.03 10.88 -24.89
N ARG A 652 21.18 11.22 -25.48
CA ARG A 652 21.48 10.85 -26.87
C ARG A 652 21.80 9.37 -27.01
N LEU A 653 22.48 8.78 -26.02
CA LEU A 653 22.72 7.34 -26.00
C LEU A 653 21.41 6.56 -25.88
N MET A 654 20.48 7.02 -25.03
CA MET A 654 19.13 6.44 -24.92
C MET A 654 18.39 6.44 -26.27
N LEU A 655 18.40 7.58 -26.98
CA LEU A 655 17.74 7.68 -28.29
C LEU A 655 18.39 6.79 -29.35
N ARG A 656 19.72 6.67 -29.35
CA ARG A 656 20.44 5.77 -30.27
C ARG A 656 20.11 4.31 -30.01
N LEU A 657 20.19 3.91 -28.74
CA LEU A 657 19.84 2.56 -28.33
C LEU A 657 18.40 2.21 -28.71
N LYS A 658 17.47 3.17 -28.56
CA LYS A 658 16.08 3.02 -28.99
C LYS A 658 15.95 2.88 -30.52
N ALA A 659 16.74 3.64 -31.29
CA ALA A 659 16.77 3.53 -32.74
C ALA A 659 17.35 2.19 -33.23
N ASP A 660 18.19 1.53 -32.43
CA ASP A 660 18.78 0.22 -32.70
C ASP A 660 17.90 -0.97 -32.26
N GLU A 661 16.82 -0.72 -31.52
CA GLU A 661 15.91 -1.76 -31.03
C GLU A 661 15.34 -2.66 -32.16
N PRO A 662 14.96 -2.16 -33.36
CA PRO A 662 14.53 -3.01 -34.46
C PRO A 662 15.62 -3.97 -34.96
N LYS A 663 16.89 -3.56 -34.94
CA LYS A 663 18.03 -4.42 -35.29
C LYS A 663 18.17 -5.55 -34.28
N MET A 664 18.05 -5.22 -32.99
CA MET A 664 18.06 -6.22 -31.93
C MET A 664 16.87 -7.19 -32.04
N GLN A 665 15.68 -6.70 -32.41
CA GLN A 665 14.53 -7.56 -32.67
C GLN A 665 14.79 -8.54 -33.82
N ALA A 666 15.48 -8.12 -34.89
CA ALA A 666 15.88 -9.02 -35.97
C ALA A 666 16.84 -10.12 -35.48
N VAL A 667 17.85 -9.77 -34.68
CA VAL A 667 18.77 -10.73 -34.05
C VAL A 667 18.00 -11.71 -33.14
N GLN A 668 17.07 -11.22 -32.32
CA GLN A 668 16.26 -12.05 -31.43
C GLN A 668 15.38 -13.03 -32.23
N ASN A 669 14.70 -12.53 -33.26
CA ASN A 669 13.88 -13.36 -34.15
C ASN A 669 14.71 -14.47 -34.81
N PHE A 670 15.98 -14.17 -35.18
CA PHE A 670 16.90 -15.16 -35.71
C PHE A 670 17.23 -16.24 -34.67
N ILE A 671 17.58 -15.84 -33.44
CA ILE A 671 17.88 -16.75 -32.31
C ILE A 671 16.70 -17.70 -32.06
N ASP A 672 15.49 -17.15 -32.01
CA ASP A 672 14.27 -17.91 -31.69
C ASP A 672 13.90 -18.87 -32.83
N LYS A 673 13.92 -18.37 -34.08
CA LYS A 673 13.62 -19.17 -35.27
C LYS A 673 14.55 -20.38 -35.40
N HIS A 674 15.84 -20.21 -35.11
CA HIS A 674 16.84 -21.27 -35.25
C HIS A 674 17.05 -22.09 -33.98
N ARG A 675 16.30 -21.80 -32.91
CA ARG A 675 16.40 -22.44 -31.59
C ARG A 675 17.83 -22.39 -31.05
N CYS A 676 18.51 -21.26 -31.23
CA CYS A 676 19.89 -21.13 -30.79
C CYS A 676 20.04 -21.38 -29.28
N ASN A 677 18.99 -21.30 -28.46
CA ASN A 677 19.01 -21.50 -26.99
C ASN A 677 19.06 -22.95 -26.50
N LYS A 678 18.92 -23.96 -27.38
CA LYS A 678 18.83 -25.38 -26.98
C LYS A 678 20.14 -26.16 -27.07
N ASN A 679 21.20 -25.50 -27.53
CA ASN A 679 22.56 -26.02 -27.64
C ASN A 679 23.48 -25.11 -26.81
#